data_AF-A0A7C8AZV7-F1
#
_entry.id   AF-A0A7C8AZV7-F1
#
_cell.length_a   1.000
_cell.length_b   1.000
_cell.length_c   1.000
_cell.angle_alpha   90.00
_cell.angle_beta   90.00
_cell.angle_gamma   90.00
#
_symmetry.space_group_name_H-M   'P 1'
#
loop_
_entity.id
_entity.type
_entity.pdbx_description
1 polymer ?
#
loop_
_entity_poly.entity_id
_entity_poly.type
_entity_poly.pdbx_seq_one_letter_code
_entity_poly.pdbx_strand_id
1 'polypeptide(L)'
;MHTKKTDFTLDASASELYAQLSGIDTTPRILAQPPLESSLLDLLGAEEKWLDRNRLILVEICRSLANILHKNRRSSPDHDDVQANALWTAIKKLSGYPHFDGIISIRYRGCGFPGQGAGQEQCDYEVAAGNLLLDLQVAEIMAKRMAGQPGSALPGQLLAAFKGFSTQNINHIYLDSKVGNEEDKTRLIDSLRALTRYFREADQESSDFIIRDEYNLPNPNLTLLAAMNKVKPAAIQKLVQEISPMLFGPEPKEALATFPTVFNAIFAFPKLNAQLAKPAIEINNIQRLTPEQTGATDNRNQAMLSRMVIAGYGENPRQVAEVLASVSSDGYQNIYMGSLQKRLSLATDLLNKIENTPQPEKVHQEALHNLESGLEMVSDELYETLDIFAPQDQSTTKPGQDWTLHKDIFSLLSFFKRRSVIKKKMRDMVCGQVGFEAQDYAVIAKNFKITDTQAAHLVHLLNSCFDQNGRFRRSVFAKNIPEFVQYETKVFEFLWHYLKELVSREDRVSFLNSLQLLIAQLDRPSEALKILLRDVFCQPHRVGFSDRNGLLLANILIRTYNQELGSHIELTPEEVLQVKRGLDQDMLSQALAFLGEEQEDLFRKLRTIHEELQKTLNRESGGGSIPLHYLLTLERELIIFLALVGGPISHKILLGVVKEYGNPDSRIYASLAGPEEAKGFLQLLQVAVRGLKRFAGREDLLLFTILNDREARFLALWDDEPHAALVKRVMDWMR
;
A
#
# COMPACT_ATOMS: atom_id res chain seq x y z
N MET A 1 37.25 10.63 -45.24
CA MET A 1 37.01 12.06 -44.94
C MET A 1 36.20 12.16 -43.67
N HIS A 2 36.67 12.94 -42.70
CA HIS A 2 36.19 12.97 -41.31
C HIS A 2 34.69 13.24 -41.14
N THR A 3 34.00 12.32 -40.44
CA THR A 3 32.71 12.58 -39.80
C THR A 3 32.93 13.35 -38.51
N LYS A 4 32.49 14.61 -38.48
CA LYS A 4 32.42 15.41 -37.25
C LYS A 4 31.36 14.79 -36.32
N LYS A 5 31.80 14.21 -35.20
CA LYS A 5 30.97 14.02 -34.01
C LYS A 5 30.69 15.40 -33.41
N THR A 6 29.44 15.83 -33.42
CA THR A 6 28.98 16.89 -32.52
C THR A 6 28.37 16.21 -31.30
N ASP A 7 29.20 15.95 -30.29
CA ASP A 7 28.73 15.68 -28.94
C ASP A 7 28.06 16.95 -28.43
N PHE A 8 26.77 16.83 -28.10
CA PHE A 8 25.98 17.91 -27.53
C PHE A 8 26.18 17.83 -26.01
N THR A 9 27.10 18.62 -25.46
CA THR A 9 27.28 18.78 -24.01
C THR A 9 26.33 19.86 -23.51
N LEU A 10 25.39 19.49 -22.63
CA LEU A 10 24.63 20.46 -21.83
C LEU A 10 25.60 21.30 -21.00
N ASP A 11 25.41 22.62 -20.97
CA ASP A 11 26.20 23.46 -20.07
C ASP A 11 25.81 23.21 -18.60
N ALA A 12 26.72 23.55 -17.68
CA ALA A 12 26.54 23.28 -16.26
C ALA A 12 25.27 23.93 -15.68
N SER A 13 24.86 25.08 -16.22
CA SER A 13 23.68 25.83 -15.79
C SER A 13 22.38 25.19 -16.27
N ALA A 14 22.36 24.66 -17.51
CA ALA A 14 21.26 23.87 -18.05
C ALA A 14 21.13 22.54 -17.32
N SER A 15 22.25 21.93 -16.91
CA SER A 15 22.27 20.71 -16.10
C SER A 15 21.80 20.95 -14.66
N GLU A 16 22.12 22.10 -14.06
CA GLU A 16 21.61 22.53 -12.75
C GLU A 16 20.11 22.87 -12.79
N LEU A 17 19.65 23.57 -13.83
CA LEU A 17 18.23 23.87 -14.02
C LEU A 17 17.41 22.59 -14.25
N TYR A 18 17.96 21.61 -14.97
CA TYR A 18 17.37 20.27 -15.12
C TYR A 18 17.35 19.49 -13.80
N ALA A 19 18.40 19.58 -12.99
CA ALA A 19 18.48 18.95 -11.67
C ALA A 19 17.52 19.59 -10.64
N GLN A 20 17.23 20.89 -10.77
CA GLN A 20 16.28 21.61 -9.93
C GLN A 20 14.82 21.40 -10.34
N LEU A 21 14.55 21.15 -11.62
CA LEU A 21 13.19 20.97 -12.16
C LEU A 21 12.72 19.51 -12.21
N SER A 22 13.62 18.55 -11.98
CA SER A 22 13.29 17.13 -11.81
C SER A 22 14.46 16.49 -11.08
N GLY A 23 14.24 16.01 -9.85
CA GLY A 23 15.22 15.24 -9.12
C GLY A 23 15.73 14.12 -10.03
N ILE A 24 17.03 14.15 -10.35
CA ILE A 24 17.62 13.11 -11.17
C ILE A 24 17.56 11.84 -10.34
N ASP A 25 16.64 10.94 -10.70
CA ASP A 25 16.73 9.54 -10.32
C ASP A 25 17.94 8.96 -11.07
N THR A 26 19.13 9.13 -10.49
CA THR A 26 20.39 8.54 -10.97
C THR A 26 20.46 7.04 -10.71
N THR A 27 19.40 6.42 -10.19
CA THR A 27 19.43 5.04 -9.76
C THR A 27 19.45 4.12 -10.98
N PRO A 28 20.45 3.24 -11.12
CA PRO A 28 20.43 2.22 -12.14
C PRO A 28 19.33 1.22 -11.80
N ARG A 29 18.10 1.48 -12.28
CA ARG A 29 17.01 0.51 -12.27
C ARG A 29 17.38 -0.60 -13.26
N ILE A 30 17.91 -1.71 -12.75
CA ILE A 30 18.44 -2.81 -13.58
C ILE A 30 17.29 -3.58 -14.22
N LEU A 31 17.06 -3.30 -15.49
CA LEU A 31 17.73 -4.14 -16.48
C LEU A 31 18.58 -3.20 -17.34
N ALA A 32 19.84 -3.59 -17.60
CA ALA A 32 20.57 -3.09 -18.76
C ALA A 32 19.59 -3.02 -19.94
N GLN A 33 19.62 -1.91 -20.70
CA GLN A 33 18.72 -1.61 -21.82
C GLN A 33 17.89 -2.83 -22.21
N PRO A 34 16.58 -2.89 -21.88
CA PRO A 34 15.77 -4.03 -22.25
C PRO A 34 16.02 -4.30 -23.74
N PRO A 35 16.18 -5.58 -24.15
CA PRO A 35 16.47 -5.89 -25.54
C PRO A 35 15.50 -5.10 -26.41
N LEU A 36 15.98 -4.65 -27.58
CA LEU A 36 15.24 -3.73 -28.46
C LEU A 36 13.78 -4.20 -28.70
N GLU A 37 13.48 -5.49 -28.49
CA GLU A 37 12.21 -6.18 -28.74
C GLU A 37 11.42 -6.69 -27.50
N SER A 38 11.73 -6.34 -26.25
CA SER A 38 10.98 -6.85 -25.08
C SER A 38 9.52 -6.35 -25.03
N SER A 39 8.53 -7.23 -24.92
CA SER A 39 7.10 -6.87 -24.88
C SER A 39 6.67 -6.26 -23.52
N LEU A 40 5.41 -5.81 -23.38
CA LEU A 40 4.85 -5.33 -22.09
C LEU A 40 4.85 -6.47 -21.08
N LEU A 41 4.42 -7.66 -21.49
CA LEU A 41 4.40 -8.83 -20.63
C LEU A 41 5.81 -9.21 -20.17
N ASP A 42 6.80 -9.12 -21.07
CA ASP A 42 8.20 -9.33 -20.71
C ASP A 42 8.70 -8.31 -19.69
N LEU A 43 8.31 -7.04 -19.84
CA LEU A 43 8.64 -5.96 -18.90
C LEU A 43 8.01 -6.20 -17.52
N LEU A 44 6.71 -6.50 -17.48
CA LEU A 44 6.00 -6.80 -16.23
C LEU A 44 6.56 -8.08 -15.57
N GLY A 45 6.92 -9.08 -16.37
CA GLY A 45 7.55 -10.30 -15.91
C GLY A 45 8.99 -10.09 -15.42
N ALA A 46 9.74 -9.18 -16.05
CA ALA A 46 11.07 -8.78 -15.63
C ALA A 46 11.04 -8.03 -14.30
N GLU A 47 10.12 -7.08 -14.13
CA GLU A 47 9.94 -6.33 -12.88
C GLU A 47 9.62 -7.29 -11.73
N GLU A 48 8.68 -8.21 -11.93
CA GLU A 48 8.35 -9.18 -10.88
C GLU A 48 9.50 -10.14 -10.60
N LYS A 49 10.24 -10.60 -11.62
CA LYS A 49 11.46 -11.40 -11.39
C LYS A 49 12.51 -10.61 -10.62
N TRP A 50 12.60 -9.31 -10.84
CA TRP A 50 13.50 -8.42 -10.12
C TRP A 50 13.04 -8.24 -8.66
N LEU A 51 11.76 -8.00 -8.42
CA LEU A 51 11.19 -7.98 -7.06
C LEU A 51 11.39 -9.32 -6.35
N ASP A 52 11.11 -10.44 -7.03
CA ASP A 52 11.31 -11.80 -6.50
C ASP A 52 12.78 -12.05 -6.15
N ARG A 53 13.74 -11.59 -6.97
CA ARG A 53 15.18 -11.65 -6.64
C ARG A 53 15.50 -10.89 -5.36
N ASN A 54 14.93 -9.70 -5.16
CA ASN A 54 15.14 -8.94 -3.92
C ASN A 54 14.44 -9.60 -2.71
N ARG A 55 13.24 -10.17 -2.90
CA ARG A 55 12.54 -10.96 -1.86
C ARG A 55 13.31 -12.22 -1.47
N LEU A 56 14.00 -12.88 -2.41
CA LEU A 56 14.90 -14.00 -2.09
C LEU A 56 16.01 -13.57 -1.14
N ILE A 57 16.52 -12.35 -1.26
CA ILE A 57 17.51 -11.80 -0.32
C ILE A 57 16.86 -11.63 1.07
N LEU A 58 15.62 -11.14 1.15
CA LEU A 58 14.89 -11.07 2.43
C LEU A 58 14.70 -12.46 3.06
N VAL A 59 14.36 -13.50 2.27
CA VAL A 59 14.29 -14.88 2.75
C VAL A 59 15.66 -15.35 3.29
N GLU A 60 16.76 -15.04 2.58
CA GLU A 60 18.12 -15.36 3.03
C GLU A 60 18.46 -14.67 4.37
N ILE A 61 18.08 -13.39 4.52
CA ILE A 61 18.26 -12.60 5.74
C ILE A 61 17.47 -13.21 6.90
N CYS A 62 16.17 -13.47 6.73
CA CYS A 62 15.33 -14.09 7.76
C CYS A 62 15.87 -15.45 8.21
N ARG A 63 16.26 -16.30 7.25
CA ARG A 63 16.84 -17.61 7.55
C ARG A 63 18.16 -17.48 8.31
N SER A 64 19.01 -16.55 7.93
CA SER A 64 20.31 -16.33 8.57
C SER A 64 20.14 -15.80 10.00
N LEU A 65 19.26 -14.82 10.21
CA LEU A 65 18.88 -14.32 11.53
C LEU A 65 18.31 -15.44 12.41
N ALA A 66 17.33 -16.19 11.92
CA ALA A 66 16.73 -17.28 12.67
C ALA A 66 17.77 -18.34 13.07
N ASN A 67 18.70 -18.69 12.18
CA ASN A 67 19.76 -19.64 12.49
C ASN A 67 20.75 -19.12 13.55
N ILE A 68 21.12 -17.85 13.49
CA ILE A 68 22.03 -17.23 14.49
C ILE A 68 21.36 -17.19 15.87
N LEU A 69 20.05 -16.88 15.91
CA LEU A 69 19.29 -16.71 17.15
C LEU A 69 18.79 -18.04 17.75
N HIS A 70 18.51 -19.05 16.92
CA HIS A 70 17.98 -20.35 17.37
C HIS A 70 19.07 -21.30 17.89
N LYS A 71 20.37 -20.98 17.76
CA LYS A 71 21.46 -21.85 18.22
C LYS A 71 21.52 -21.96 19.75
N ASN A 72 20.73 -22.89 20.27
CA ASN A 72 20.92 -23.48 21.58
C ASN A 72 22.01 -24.57 21.49
N ARG A 73 23.17 -24.26 22.11
CA ARG A 73 24.31 -25.15 22.43
C ARG A 73 25.43 -25.28 21.38
N ARG A 74 26.62 -24.82 21.79
CA ARG A 74 27.97 -25.25 21.35
C ARG A 74 28.40 -24.97 19.90
N SER A 75 28.04 -23.83 19.29
CA SER A 75 28.83 -23.33 18.16
C SER A 75 30.15 -22.73 18.65
N SER A 76 31.24 -23.01 17.93
CA SER A 76 32.49 -22.24 18.07
C SER A 76 32.23 -20.78 17.68
N PRO A 77 32.83 -19.78 18.34
CA PRO A 77 32.77 -18.36 17.95
C PRO A 77 33.04 -18.15 16.46
N ASP A 78 33.95 -18.93 15.86
CA ASP A 78 34.28 -18.85 14.43
C ASP A 78 33.10 -19.18 13.52
N HIS A 79 32.22 -20.10 13.91
CA HIS A 79 31.06 -20.48 13.09
C HIS A 79 29.95 -19.41 13.13
N ASP A 80 29.81 -18.71 14.25
CA ASP A 80 28.80 -17.65 14.39
C ASP A 80 29.22 -16.40 13.61
N ASP A 81 30.53 -16.11 13.57
CA ASP A 81 31.09 -15.06 12.71
C ASP A 81 30.90 -15.36 11.22
N VAL A 82 31.06 -16.61 10.77
CA VAL A 82 30.80 -17.00 9.37
C VAL A 82 29.34 -16.75 8.99
N GLN A 83 28.39 -17.09 9.87
CA GLN A 83 26.96 -16.86 9.61
C GLN A 83 26.59 -15.37 9.66
N ALA A 84 27.16 -14.61 10.60
CA ALA A 84 26.95 -13.18 10.67
C ALA A 84 27.56 -12.44 9.45
N ASN A 85 28.71 -12.91 8.94
CA ASN A 85 29.28 -12.42 7.68
C ASN A 85 28.40 -12.75 6.47
N ALA A 86 27.76 -13.93 6.43
CA ALA A 86 26.80 -14.28 5.39
C ALA A 86 25.56 -13.38 5.43
N LEU A 87 25.02 -13.12 6.63
CA LEU A 87 23.92 -12.19 6.84
C LEU A 87 24.28 -10.77 6.35
N TRP A 88 25.45 -10.26 6.73
CA TRP A 88 25.92 -8.96 6.25
C TRP A 88 26.08 -8.91 4.73
N THR A 89 26.55 -10.00 4.12
CA THR A 89 26.64 -10.11 2.66
C THR A 89 25.27 -10.05 2.01
N ALA A 90 24.26 -10.69 2.59
CA ALA A 90 22.87 -10.61 2.10
C ALA A 90 22.32 -9.18 2.22
N ILE A 91 22.53 -8.50 3.35
CA ILE A 91 22.15 -7.10 3.56
C ILE A 91 22.84 -6.17 2.53
N LYS A 92 24.14 -6.36 2.28
CA LYS A 92 24.89 -5.62 1.24
C LYS A 92 24.35 -5.89 -0.17
N LYS A 93 23.79 -7.07 -0.47
CA LYS A 93 23.11 -7.29 -1.75
C LYS A 93 21.80 -6.50 -1.81
N LEU A 94 21.07 -6.43 -0.69
CA LEU A 94 19.81 -5.68 -0.60
C LEU A 94 20.00 -4.17 -0.77
N SER A 95 21.18 -3.61 -0.45
CA SER A 95 21.46 -2.19 -0.72
C SER A 95 21.51 -1.82 -2.21
N GLY A 96 21.47 -2.80 -3.11
CA GLY A 96 21.20 -2.57 -4.53
C GLY A 96 19.73 -2.27 -4.85
N TYR A 97 18.81 -2.40 -3.88
CA TYR A 97 17.40 -2.09 -4.02
C TYR A 97 17.16 -0.58 -3.85
N PRO A 98 16.61 0.13 -4.85
CA PRO A 98 16.46 1.59 -4.87
C PRO A 98 15.74 2.20 -3.66
N HIS A 99 14.72 1.53 -3.15
CA HIS A 99 13.90 2.03 -2.05
C HIS A 99 14.35 1.49 -0.68
N PHE A 100 15.51 0.82 -0.63
CA PHE A 100 16.07 0.38 0.64
C PHE A 100 16.69 1.56 1.37
N ASP A 101 16.08 1.93 2.50
CA ASP A 101 16.49 2.98 3.41
C ASP A 101 17.55 2.51 4.43
N GLY A 102 18.02 1.27 4.33
CA GLY A 102 18.92 0.66 5.30
C GLY A 102 18.19 -0.06 6.44
N ILE A 103 16.86 -0.06 6.47
CA ILE A 103 16.05 -0.63 7.55
C ILE A 103 15.39 -1.93 7.08
N ILE A 104 15.49 -2.97 7.90
CA ILE A 104 14.72 -4.21 7.73
C ILE A 104 13.87 -4.43 8.98
N SER A 105 12.57 -4.60 8.78
CA SER A 105 11.61 -4.88 9.85
C SER A 105 11.01 -6.27 9.66
N ILE A 106 11.00 -7.09 10.71
CA ILE A 106 10.31 -8.39 10.73
C ILE A 106 9.29 -8.32 11.85
N ARG A 107 8.00 -8.29 11.52
CA ARG A 107 6.90 -8.02 12.46
C ARG A 107 5.89 -9.17 12.46
N TYR A 108 5.58 -9.70 13.63
CA TYR A 108 4.45 -10.60 13.85
C TYR A 108 3.15 -9.81 13.75
N ARG A 109 2.24 -10.25 12.87
CA ARG A 109 0.92 -9.65 12.69
C ARG A 109 -0.10 -10.31 13.61
N GLY A 110 -0.13 -11.64 13.66
CA GLY A 110 -1.12 -12.39 14.44
C GLY A 110 -2.54 -12.32 13.86
N CYS A 111 -2.64 -12.07 12.55
CA CYS A 111 -3.90 -12.09 11.79
C CYS A 111 -4.19 -13.46 11.20
N GLY A 112 -3.19 -14.36 11.11
CA GLY A 112 -3.34 -15.62 10.37
C GLY A 112 -3.64 -15.39 8.88
N PHE A 113 -3.87 -16.46 8.12
CA PHE A 113 -4.28 -16.36 6.71
C PHE A 113 -5.34 -17.41 6.33
N PRO A 114 -6.17 -17.14 5.30
CA PRO A 114 -7.21 -18.08 4.87
C PRO A 114 -6.65 -19.47 4.55
N GLY A 115 -7.23 -20.52 5.14
CA GLY A 115 -6.79 -21.92 4.94
C GLY A 115 -5.64 -22.37 5.85
N GLN A 116 -5.20 -21.53 6.78
CA GLN A 116 -4.15 -21.87 7.75
C GLN A 116 -4.68 -22.81 8.86
N GLY A 117 -3.87 -23.80 9.25
CA GLY A 117 -4.20 -24.67 10.40
C GLY A 117 -3.91 -23.96 11.73
N ALA A 118 -4.66 -24.30 12.79
CA ALA A 118 -4.60 -23.66 14.12
C ALA A 118 -3.20 -23.58 14.79
N GLY A 119 -2.22 -24.37 14.33
CA GLY A 119 -0.83 -24.32 14.83
C GLY A 119 0.11 -23.38 14.05
N GLN A 120 -0.31 -22.83 12.92
CA GLN A 120 0.52 -21.97 12.07
C GLN A 120 0.30 -20.46 12.32
N GLU A 121 -0.79 -20.07 12.98
CA GLU A 121 -1.08 -18.66 13.32
C GLU A 121 0.08 -17.98 14.09
N GLN A 122 0.79 -18.75 14.91
CA GLN A 122 1.95 -18.31 15.69
C GLN A 122 3.16 -17.88 14.81
N CYS A 123 3.10 -18.12 13.50
CA CYS A 123 4.15 -17.84 12.53
C CYS A 123 3.73 -16.82 11.46
N ASP A 124 2.68 -16.02 11.71
CA ASP A 124 2.25 -14.96 10.80
C ASP A 124 3.12 -13.70 10.97
N TYR A 125 4.26 -13.69 10.27
CA TYR A 125 5.17 -12.56 10.19
C TYR A 125 5.17 -11.92 8.80
N GLU A 126 5.40 -10.62 8.79
CA GLU A 126 5.68 -9.81 7.62
C GLU A 126 7.11 -9.26 7.72
N VAL A 127 7.80 -9.26 6.58
CA VAL A 127 9.16 -8.76 6.43
C VAL A 127 9.10 -7.58 5.47
N ALA A 128 9.60 -6.43 5.92
CA ALA A 128 9.60 -5.19 5.17
C ALA A 128 11.01 -4.60 5.04
N ALA A 129 11.35 -4.09 3.86
CA ALA A 129 12.56 -3.33 3.60
C ALA A 129 12.25 -2.22 2.57
N GLY A 130 12.11 -0.97 3.03
CA GLY A 130 11.47 0.07 2.23
C GLY A 130 10.03 -0.32 1.88
N ASN A 131 9.67 -0.20 0.60
CA ASN A 131 8.39 -0.69 0.06
C ASN A 131 8.39 -2.19 -0.31
N LEU A 132 9.50 -2.92 -0.12
CA LEU A 132 9.54 -4.34 -0.44
C LEU A 132 8.95 -5.17 0.71
N LEU A 133 7.83 -5.85 0.43
CA LEU A 133 7.14 -6.72 1.39
C LEU A 133 7.30 -8.21 1.05
N LEU A 134 7.40 -9.03 2.09
CA LEU A 134 7.46 -10.48 2.04
C LEU A 134 6.73 -11.11 3.24
N ASP A 135 5.80 -12.01 2.95
CA ASP A 135 5.18 -12.91 3.94
C ASP A 135 5.04 -14.33 3.36
N LEU A 136 4.36 -15.23 4.10
CA LEU A 136 4.16 -16.61 3.64
C LEU A 136 3.30 -16.70 2.38
N GLN A 137 2.30 -15.84 2.20
CA GLN A 137 1.45 -15.85 1.00
C GLN A 137 2.25 -15.43 -0.23
N VAL A 138 3.04 -14.35 -0.10
CA VAL A 138 3.95 -13.89 -1.14
C VAL A 138 4.97 -14.98 -1.48
N ALA A 139 5.54 -15.66 -0.48
CA ALA A 139 6.48 -16.75 -0.69
C ALA A 139 5.83 -17.94 -1.43
N GLU A 140 4.58 -18.29 -1.13
CA GLU A 140 3.83 -19.34 -1.85
C GLU A 140 3.58 -18.97 -3.31
N ILE A 141 3.20 -17.72 -3.57
CA ILE A 141 3.00 -17.19 -4.91
C ILE A 141 4.32 -17.24 -5.71
N MET A 142 5.44 -16.83 -5.10
CA MET A 142 6.78 -16.95 -5.69
C MET A 142 7.14 -18.41 -5.99
N ALA A 143 6.89 -19.32 -5.05
CA ALA A 143 7.21 -20.74 -5.20
C ALA A 143 6.44 -21.39 -6.36
N LYS A 144 5.17 -21.03 -6.57
CA LYS A 144 4.37 -21.48 -7.72
C LYS A 144 4.98 -21.03 -9.04
N ARG A 145 5.51 -19.79 -9.12
CA ARG A 145 6.20 -19.29 -10.32
C ARG A 145 7.55 -19.95 -10.56
N MET A 146 8.26 -20.32 -9.50
CA MET A 146 9.60 -20.94 -9.55
C MET A 146 9.54 -22.47 -9.57
N ALA A 147 8.40 -23.08 -9.90
CA ALA A 147 8.22 -24.53 -9.92
C ALA A 147 9.30 -25.24 -10.76
N GLY A 148 9.96 -26.25 -10.18
CA GLY A 148 11.07 -26.98 -10.80
C GLY A 148 12.47 -26.40 -10.57
N GLN A 149 12.60 -25.27 -9.87
CA GLN A 149 13.87 -24.67 -9.42
C GLN A 149 14.02 -24.76 -7.89
N PRO A 150 15.20 -24.44 -7.30
CA PRO A 150 15.40 -24.43 -5.84
C PRO A 150 14.42 -23.53 -5.06
N GLY A 151 13.71 -22.64 -5.75
CA GLY A 151 12.69 -21.74 -5.19
C GLY A 151 11.38 -22.42 -4.76
N SER A 152 11.15 -23.70 -5.07
CA SER A 152 9.95 -24.41 -4.62
C SER A 152 9.90 -24.63 -3.10
N ALA A 153 11.06 -24.59 -2.42
CA ALA A 153 11.17 -24.77 -0.97
C ALA A 153 11.01 -23.47 -0.15
N LEU A 154 10.81 -22.30 -0.79
CA LEU A 154 10.80 -20.99 -0.13
C LEU A 154 9.78 -20.87 1.01
N PRO A 155 8.51 -21.30 0.86
CA PRO A 155 7.53 -21.17 1.94
C PRO A 155 7.95 -21.98 3.17
N GLY A 156 8.51 -23.17 2.96
CA GLY A 156 9.02 -24.02 4.04
C GLY A 156 10.24 -23.41 4.74
N GLN A 157 11.16 -22.80 4.00
CA GLN A 157 12.32 -22.11 4.56
C GLN A 157 11.92 -20.88 5.39
N LEU A 158 11.00 -20.07 4.87
CA LEU A 158 10.50 -18.89 5.57
C LEU A 158 9.71 -19.28 6.82
N LEU A 159 8.84 -20.28 6.71
CA LEU A 159 8.09 -20.82 7.85
C LEU A 159 9.02 -21.36 8.95
N ALA A 160 10.13 -22.03 8.58
CA ALA A 160 11.12 -22.50 9.55
C ALA A 160 11.80 -21.32 10.29
N ALA A 161 12.11 -20.24 9.57
CA ALA A 161 12.67 -19.03 10.18
C ALA A 161 11.68 -18.37 11.14
N PHE A 162 10.41 -18.22 10.73
CA PHE A 162 9.34 -17.66 11.55
C PHE A 162 9.05 -18.50 12.81
N LYS A 163 9.08 -19.83 12.69
CA LYS A 163 9.04 -20.73 13.86
C LYS A 163 10.20 -20.44 14.82
N GLY A 164 11.40 -20.24 14.27
CA GLY A 164 12.58 -19.88 15.07
C GLY A 164 12.37 -18.61 15.90
N PHE A 165 11.85 -17.54 15.28
CA PHE A 165 11.51 -16.30 15.98
C PHE A 165 10.43 -16.52 17.04
N SER A 166 9.34 -17.21 16.69
CA SER A 166 8.24 -17.53 17.59
C SER A 166 8.71 -18.28 18.84
N THR A 167 9.57 -19.29 18.69
CA THR A 167 10.08 -20.08 19.83
C THR A 167 10.93 -19.28 20.82
N GLN A 168 11.51 -18.16 20.38
CA GLN A 168 12.33 -17.25 21.19
C GLN A 168 11.51 -16.04 21.68
N ASN A 169 10.17 -16.05 21.54
CA ASN A 169 9.28 -14.93 21.83
C ASN A 169 9.68 -13.62 21.11
N ILE A 170 10.23 -13.74 19.90
CA ILE A 170 10.58 -12.60 19.05
C ILE A 170 9.37 -12.29 18.17
N ASN A 171 8.66 -11.21 18.48
CA ASN A 171 7.50 -10.73 17.71
C ASN A 171 7.87 -9.54 16.83
N HIS A 172 9.02 -8.91 17.10
CA HIS A 172 9.55 -7.85 16.26
C HIS A 172 11.07 -7.86 16.23
N ILE A 173 11.64 -7.71 15.04
CA ILE A 173 13.06 -7.41 14.81
C ILE A 173 13.12 -6.13 13.98
N TYR A 174 13.81 -5.14 14.50
CA TYR A 174 14.20 -3.95 13.75
C TYR A 174 15.70 -3.97 13.55
N LEU A 175 16.13 -3.96 12.30
CA LEU A 175 17.52 -3.97 11.89
C LEU A 175 17.86 -2.64 11.23
N ASP A 176 18.68 -1.83 11.90
CA ASP A 176 19.27 -0.62 11.33
C ASP A 176 20.65 -0.99 10.76
N SER A 177 20.70 -1.26 9.46
CA SER A 177 21.90 -1.79 8.83
C SER A 177 22.86 -0.73 8.31
N LYS A 178 22.43 0.56 8.24
CA LYS A 178 23.13 1.71 7.63
C LYS A 178 24.30 1.27 6.74
N VAL A 179 23.98 0.80 5.54
CA VAL A 179 25.00 0.18 4.67
C VAL A 179 25.99 1.26 4.21
N GLY A 180 27.10 1.43 4.93
CA GLY A 180 28.03 2.54 4.68
C GLY A 180 29.51 2.18 4.86
N ASN A 181 29.89 1.45 5.92
CA ASN A 181 31.30 1.09 6.17
C ASN A 181 31.46 -0.25 6.94
N GLU A 182 32.71 -0.67 7.20
CA GLU A 182 32.99 -1.89 7.98
C GLU A 182 32.70 -1.71 9.48
N GLU A 183 32.54 -0.49 10.00
CA GLU A 183 32.15 -0.26 11.40
C GLU A 183 30.70 -0.69 11.64
N ASP A 184 29.80 -0.44 10.69
CA ASP A 184 28.41 -0.88 10.76
C ASP A 184 28.30 -2.42 10.75
N LYS A 185 29.17 -3.08 9.98
CA LYS A 185 29.34 -4.54 10.02
C LYS A 185 29.75 -5.02 11.40
N THR A 186 30.82 -4.43 11.97
CA THR A 186 31.29 -4.81 13.30
C THR A 186 30.20 -4.60 14.35
N ARG A 187 29.49 -3.47 14.27
CA ARG A 187 28.37 -3.14 15.15
C ARG A 187 27.27 -4.20 15.08
N LEU A 188 26.88 -4.62 13.88
CA LEU A 188 25.89 -5.68 13.67
C LEU A 188 26.34 -7.01 14.27
N ILE A 189 27.57 -7.44 13.99
CA ILE A 189 28.11 -8.70 14.51
C ILE A 189 28.15 -8.68 16.04
N ASP A 190 28.59 -7.57 16.64
CA ASP A 190 28.62 -7.42 18.10
C ASP A 190 27.21 -7.40 18.71
N SER A 191 26.23 -6.76 18.06
CA SER A 191 24.81 -6.85 18.45
C SER A 191 24.32 -8.31 18.43
N LEU A 192 24.61 -9.07 17.39
CA LEU A 192 24.19 -10.47 17.25
C LEU A 192 24.82 -11.36 18.31
N ARG A 193 26.12 -11.20 18.58
CA ARG A 193 26.81 -11.97 19.65
C ARG A 193 26.22 -11.67 21.02
N ALA A 194 25.96 -10.39 21.33
CA ALA A 194 25.33 -9.98 22.57
C ALA A 194 23.90 -10.53 22.68
N LEU A 195 23.15 -10.54 21.59
CA LEU A 195 21.78 -11.04 21.54
C LEU A 195 21.68 -12.57 21.69
N THR A 196 22.56 -13.32 21.01
CA THR A 196 22.67 -14.77 21.21
C THR A 196 23.05 -15.08 22.67
N ARG A 197 23.95 -14.28 23.28
CA ARG A 197 24.26 -14.43 24.71
C ARG A 197 23.04 -14.15 25.59
N TYR A 198 22.28 -13.10 25.30
CA TYR A 198 21.06 -12.73 26.02
C TYR A 198 20.07 -13.91 26.05
N PHE A 199 19.72 -14.50 24.90
CA PHE A 199 18.75 -15.61 24.86
C PHE A 199 19.20 -16.87 25.61
N ARG A 200 20.52 -17.07 25.83
CA ARG A 200 21.03 -18.18 26.65
C ARG A 200 20.94 -17.92 28.16
N GLU A 201 20.96 -16.66 28.55
CA GLU A 201 21.06 -16.22 29.94
C GLU A 201 19.76 -15.58 30.46
N ALA A 202 18.79 -15.27 29.60
CA ALA A 202 17.55 -14.57 29.95
C ALA A 202 16.72 -15.29 31.03
N ASP A 203 16.75 -16.62 31.04
CA ASP A 203 16.04 -17.44 32.04
C ASP A 203 16.85 -17.66 33.34
N GLN A 204 18.08 -17.13 33.43
CA GLN A 204 18.93 -17.27 34.61
C GLN A 204 18.71 -16.11 35.58
N GLU A 205 18.18 -16.40 36.77
CA GLU A 205 17.86 -15.36 37.77
C GLU A 205 19.08 -14.55 38.25
N SER A 206 20.29 -15.12 38.19
CA SER A 206 21.53 -14.53 38.71
C SER A 206 22.52 -14.08 37.64
N SER A 207 22.09 -13.86 36.38
CA SER A 207 23.00 -13.37 35.35
C SER A 207 23.38 -11.90 35.55
N ASP A 208 24.67 -11.64 35.75
CA ASP A 208 25.24 -10.27 35.78
C ASP A 208 25.23 -9.57 34.42
N PHE A 209 24.85 -10.28 33.35
CA PHE A 209 24.79 -9.74 31.99
C PHE A 209 23.42 -9.14 31.65
N ILE A 210 22.35 -9.71 32.18
CA ILE A 210 20.97 -9.34 31.84
C ILE A 210 20.58 -8.05 32.57
N ILE A 211 20.10 -7.07 31.80
CA ILE A 211 19.53 -5.84 32.34
C ILE A 211 18.01 -5.95 32.33
N ARG A 212 17.40 -5.52 33.44
CA ARG A 212 15.96 -5.46 33.60
C ARG A 212 15.44 -4.06 33.32
N ASP A 213 14.28 -3.99 32.67
CA ASP A 213 13.60 -2.75 32.37
C ASP A 213 12.87 -2.15 33.59
N GLU A 214 12.13 -1.07 33.35
CA GLU A 214 11.28 -0.39 34.33
C GLU A 214 10.19 -1.27 34.95
N TYR A 215 9.83 -2.39 34.33
CA TYR A 215 8.86 -3.37 34.84
C TYR A 215 9.55 -4.57 35.49
N ASN A 216 10.86 -4.50 35.69
CA ASN A 216 11.71 -5.57 36.23
C ASN A 216 11.75 -6.83 35.34
N LEU A 217 11.44 -6.69 34.05
CA LEU A 217 11.50 -7.78 33.07
C LEU A 217 12.87 -7.78 32.35
N PRO A 218 13.45 -8.95 32.01
CA PRO A 218 14.64 -9.03 31.18
C PRO A 218 14.44 -8.28 29.85
N ASN A 219 15.35 -7.37 29.52
CA ASN A 219 15.22 -6.53 28.34
C ASN A 219 16.41 -6.72 27.39
N PRO A 220 16.18 -7.22 26.16
CA PRO A 220 17.26 -7.45 25.20
C PRO A 220 17.92 -6.15 24.78
N ASN A 221 17.14 -5.08 24.54
CA ASN A 221 17.65 -3.84 23.99
C ASN A 221 18.56 -3.08 24.98
N LEU A 222 18.19 -3.03 26.25
CA LEU A 222 19.06 -2.49 27.31
C LEU A 222 20.32 -3.34 27.52
N THR A 223 20.20 -4.67 27.42
CA THR A 223 21.34 -5.59 27.53
C THR A 223 22.33 -5.40 26.37
N LEU A 224 21.83 -5.29 25.14
CA LEU A 224 22.62 -4.98 23.95
C LEU A 224 23.29 -3.61 24.08
N LEU A 225 22.57 -2.60 24.57
CA LEU A 225 23.11 -1.26 24.80
C LEU A 225 24.36 -1.28 25.69
N ALA A 226 24.30 -2.01 26.81
CA ALA A 226 25.45 -2.14 27.70
C ALA A 226 26.62 -2.86 27.02
N ALA A 227 26.34 -4.01 26.39
CA ALA A 227 27.35 -4.85 25.77
C ALA A 227 28.11 -4.12 24.65
N MET A 228 27.39 -3.44 23.76
CA MET A 228 27.99 -2.76 22.60
C MET A 228 28.79 -1.52 22.98
N ASN A 229 28.38 -0.83 24.04
CA ASN A 229 29.10 0.33 24.54
C ASN A 229 30.20 -0.04 25.56
N LYS A 230 30.41 -1.34 25.81
CA LYS A 230 31.37 -1.86 26.81
C LYS A 230 31.14 -1.25 28.20
N VAL A 231 29.88 -0.96 28.51
CA VAL A 231 29.45 -0.42 29.80
C VAL A 231 29.06 -1.59 30.70
N LYS A 232 29.43 -1.51 31.99
CA LYS A 232 29.04 -2.53 32.96
C LYS A 232 27.50 -2.59 33.08
N PRO A 233 26.88 -3.78 33.08
CA PRO A 233 25.42 -3.90 33.17
C PRO A 233 24.81 -3.13 34.35
N ALA A 234 25.47 -3.16 35.52
CA ALA A 234 25.06 -2.39 36.69
C ALA A 234 24.95 -0.87 36.46
N ALA A 235 25.75 -0.29 35.56
CA ALA A 235 25.68 1.14 35.25
C ALA A 235 24.46 1.49 34.39
N ILE A 236 24.11 0.64 33.41
CA ILE A 236 22.86 0.81 32.65
C ILE A 236 21.65 0.50 33.53
N GLN A 237 21.72 -0.50 34.43
CA GLN A 237 20.66 -0.75 35.41
C GLN A 237 20.42 0.47 36.32
N LYS A 238 21.49 1.14 36.75
CA LYS A 238 21.39 2.40 37.50
C LYS A 238 20.74 3.50 36.67
N LEU A 239 21.09 3.61 35.39
CA LEU A 239 20.46 4.56 34.47
C LEU A 239 18.95 4.30 34.33
N VAL A 240 18.54 3.02 34.30
CA VAL A 240 17.12 2.64 34.30
C VAL A 240 16.42 3.12 35.57
N GLN A 241 17.04 2.91 36.73
CA GLN A 241 16.52 3.37 38.03
C GLN A 241 16.43 4.90 38.13
N GLU A 242 17.34 5.64 37.51
CA GLU A 242 17.34 7.11 37.51
C GLU A 242 16.30 7.69 36.53
N ILE A 243 16.14 7.09 35.34
CA ILE A 243 15.22 7.60 34.30
C ILE A 243 13.77 7.15 34.55
N SER A 244 13.54 5.96 35.10
CA SER A 244 12.18 5.43 35.31
C SER A 244 11.26 6.39 36.09
N PRO A 245 11.67 6.99 37.22
CA PRO A 245 10.87 8.00 37.91
C PRO A 245 10.60 9.26 37.07
N MET A 246 11.50 9.62 36.15
CA MET A 246 11.27 10.75 35.24
C MET A 246 10.25 10.43 34.15
N LEU A 247 10.01 9.15 33.86
CA LEU A 247 9.09 8.68 32.82
C LEU A 247 7.71 8.30 33.38
N PHE A 248 7.69 7.68 34.57
CA PHE A 248 6.51 7.09 35.22
C PHE A 248 6.19 7.67 36.60
N GLY A 249 7.02 8.55 37.15
CA GLY A 249 6.82 9.12 38.48
C GLY A 249 5.63 10.08 38.56
N PRO A 250 5.31 10.58 39.76
CA PRO A 250 4.17 11.48 39.99
C PRO A 250 4.29 12.82 39.25
N GLU A 251 5.50 13.26 38.96
CA GLU A 251 5.81 14.43 38.12
C GLU A 251 6.75 14.02 36.97
N PRO A 252 6.21 13.37 35.91
CA PRO A 252 7.04 12.92 34.80
C PRO A 252 7.57 14.12 34.01
N LYS A 253 8.81 14.03 33.53
CA LYS A 253 9.41 15.07 32.68
C LYS A 253 8.69 15.11 31.35
N GLU A 254 8.16 16.28 31.01
CA GLU A 254 7.39 16.48 29.78
C GLU A 254 8.18 16.11 28.51
N ALA A 255 9.48 16.41 28.48
CA ALA A 255 10.37 16.06 27.37
C ALA A 255 10.51 14.53 27.13
N LEU A 256 10.12 13.69 28.10
CA LEU A 256 10.17 12.23 27.97
C LEU A 256 8.79 11.61 27.71
N ALA A 257 7.73 12.41 27.69
CA ALA A 257 6.36 11.92 27.61
C ALA A 257 6.04 11.15 26.31
N THR A 258 6.81 11.36 25.25
CA THR A 258 6.66 10.72 23.93
C THR A 258 7.34 9.36 23.80
N PHE A 259 8.07 8.89 24.82
CA PHE A 259 8.80 7.63 24.74
C PHE A 259 8.06 6.51 25.49
N PRO A 260 7.82 5.34 24.88
CA PRO A 260 7.06 4.29 25.54
C PRO A 260 7.86 3.53 26.60
N THR A 261 9.21 3.57 26.55
CA THR A 261 10.07 2.83 27.48
C THR A 261 11.33 3.59 27.87
N VAL A 262 12.00 3.16 28.94
CA VAL A 262 13.28 3.75 29.36
C VAL A 262 14.38 3.58 28.31
N PHE A 263 14.44 2.43 27.64
CA PHE A 263 15.39 2.20 26.54
C PHE A 263 15.32 3.32 25.49
N ASN A 264 14.10 3.69 25.10
CA ASN A 264 13.87 4.74 24.12
C ASN A 264 14.16 6.14 24.69
N ALA A 265 13.78 6.38 25.95
CA ALA A 265 13.98 7.66 26.62
C ALA A 265 15.47 8.02 26.89
N ILE A 266 16.37 7.04 27.01
CA ILE A 266 17.82 7.28 27.20
C ILE A 266 18.39 8.22 26.14
N PHE A 267 17.94 8.07 24.89
CA PHE A 267 18.45 8.85 23.76
C PHE A 267 17.83 10.24 23.63
N ALA A 268 16.85 10.58 24.46
CA ALA A 268 16.32 11.95 24.56
C ALA A 268 17.32 12.91 25.24
N PHE A 269 18.29 12.37 25.99
CA PHE A 269 19.32 13.17 26.65
C PHE A 269 20.51 13.40 25.72
N PRO A 270 20.82 14.66 25.32
CA PRO A 270 21.87 14.93 24.33
C PRO A 270 23.25 14.37 24.71
N LYS A 271 23.61 14.40 25.99
CA LYS A 271 24.88 13.84 26.49
C LYS A 271 24.95 12.33 26.33
N LEU A 272 23.87 11.62 26.63
CA LEU A 272 23.82 10.15 26.50
C LEU A 272 23.76 9.75 25.03
N ASN A 273 22.98 10.45 24.21
CA ASN A 273 22.91 10.22 22.77
C ASN A 273 24.26 10.43 22.06
N ALA A 274 25.10 11.34 22.57
CA ALA A 274 26.46 11.55 22.06
C ALA A 274 27.48 10.51 22.54
N GLN A 275 27.23 9.83 23.66
CA GLN A 275 28.18 8.90 24.30
C GLN A 275 27.83 7.42 24.08
N LEU A 276 26.56 7.11 23.87
CA LEU A 276 26.06 5.76 23.70
C LEU A 276 25.67 5.52 22.24
N ALA A 277 26.26 4.51 21.64
CA ALA A 277 25.84 3.99 20.35
C ALA A 277 24.57 3.15 20.51
N LYS A 278 23.56 3.43 19.69
CA LYS A 278 22.36 2.58 19.58
C LYS A 278 22.73 1.20 19.01
N PRO A 279 22.10 0.12 19.51
CA PRO A 279 22.21 -1.18 18.88
C PRO A 279 21.78 -1.19 17.42
N ALA A 280 22.46 -1.98 16.57
CA ALA A 280 22.04 -2.16 15.18
C ALA A 280 20.79 -3.06 15.06
N ILE A 281 20.47 -3.81 16.11
CA ILE A 281 19.29 -4.67 16.20
C ILE A 281 18.50 -4.29 17.46
N GLU A 282 17.21 -4.02 17.28
CA GLU A 282 16.25 -3.88 18.37
C GLU A 282 15.24 -5.04 18.28
N ILE A 283 14.96 -5.68 19.42
CA ILE A 283 14.04 -6.81 19.54
C ILE A 283 12.84 -6.40 20.38
N ASN A 284 11.64 -6.66 19.88
CA ASN A 284 10.37 -6.34 20.55
C ASN A 284 10.32 -4.88 21.04
N ASN A 285 10.96 -3.94 20.34
CA ASN A 285 10.89 -2.53 20.71
C ASN A 285 9.52 -1.96 20.36
N ILE A 286 8.74 -1.65 21.37
CA ILE A 286 7.34 -1.25 21.22
C ILE A 286 7.18 0.07 20.48
N GLN A 287 8.15 0.98 20.58
CA GLN A 287 8.12 2.22 19.78
C GLN A 287 8.10 1.93 18.27
N ARG A 288 8.66 0.78 17.85
CA ARG A 288 8.70 0.36 16.45
C ARG A 288 7.49 -0.48 16.03
N LEU A 289 6.69 -0.94 16.99
CA LEU A 289 5.44 -1.68 16.74
C LEU A 289 4.24 -0.75 16.54
N THR A 290 4.38 0.51 16.92
CA THR A 290 3.39 1.56 16.72
C THR A 290 3.72 2.39 15.48
N PRO A 291 2.73 2.75 14.64
CA PRO A 291 2.96 3.65 13.49
C PRO A 291 3.52 4.99 13.96
N GLU A 292 4.46 5.58 13.21
CA GLU A 292 4.92 6.94 13.48
C GLU A 292 3.83 7.94 13.08
N GLN A 293 3.25 8.65 14.06
CA GLN A 293 2.20 9.65 13.82
C GLN A 293 2.80 11.04 13.60
N THR A 294 2.13 11.84 12.76
CA THR A 294 2.56 13.19 12.37
C THR A 294 2.16 14.24 13.40
N GLY A 295 2.80 14.22 14.58
CA GLY A 295 2.56 15.25 15.60
C GLY A 295 3.18 14.93 16.96
N ALA A 296 3.65 15.94 17.68
CA ALA A 296 4.25 15.75 19.01
C ALA A 296 3.22 15.31 20.07
N THR A 297 1.97 15.78 19.97
CA THR A 297 0.88 15.42 20.90
C THR A 297 0.40 13.99 20.68
N ASP A 298 0.25 13.58 19.42
CA ASP A 298 -0.25 12.25 19.05
C ASP A 298 0.76 11.17 19.48
N ASN A 299 2.06 11.45 19.26
CA ASN A 299 3.16 10.61 19.77
C ASN A 299 3.16 10.46 21.31
N ARG A 300 2.64 11.43 22.07
CA ARG A 300 2.52 11.32 23.55
C ARG A 300 1.41 10.39 23.96
N ASN A 301 0.22 10.51 23.37
CA ASN A 301 -0.92 9.64 23.67
C ASN A 301 -0.61 8.20 23.26
N GLN A 302 0.02 8.01 22.10
CA GLN A 302 0.45 6.70 21.61
C GLN A 302 1.51 6.05 22.51
N ALA A 303 2.48 6.83 23.00
CA ALA A 303 3.44 6.34 23.98
C ALA A 303 2.77 5.92 25.29
N MET A 304 1.75 6.66 25.73
CA MET A 304 1.00 6.31 26.93
C MET A 304 0.16 5.03 26.75
N LEU A 305 -0.54 4.88 25.61
CA LEU A 305 -1.23 3.65 25.23
C LEU A 305 -0.28 2.45 25.26
N SER A 306 0.90 2.61 24.66
CA SER A 306 1.95 1.58 24.65
C SER A 306 2.37 1.15 26.05
N ARG A 307 2.61 2.12 26.95
CA ARG A 307 2.97 1.83 28.36
C ARG A 307 1.88 1.05 29.09
N MET A 308 0.60 1.34 28.80
CA MET A 308 -0.52 0.61 29.39
C MET A 308 -0.60 -0.83 28.91
N VAL A 309 -0.32 -1.07 27.62
CA VAL A 309 -0.22 -2.43 27.10
C VAL A 309 0.94 -3.18 27.79
N ILE A 310 2.10 -2.55 27.97
CA ILE A 310 3.22 -3.20 28.68
C ILE A 310 2.85 -3.51 30.13
N ALA A 311 2.28 -2.55 30.85
CA ALA A 311 1.89 -2.74 32.24
C ALA A 311 0.86 -3.88 32.40
N GLY A 312 -0.03 -4.07 31.43
CA GLY A 312 -1.09 -5.08 31.49
C GLY A 312 -0.74 -6.44 30.90
N TYR A 313 0.28 -6.53 30.03
CA TYR A 313 0.57 -7.71 29.21
C TYR A 313 2.06 -8.01 29.00
N GLY A 314 2.97 -7.22 29.58
CA GLY A 314 4.42 -7.21 29.31
C GLY A 314 5.14 -8.53 29.56
N GLU A 315 4.61 -9.39 30.43
CA GLU A 315 5.13 -10.74 30.69
C GLU A 315 5.09 -11.64 29.44
N ASN A 316 4.18 -11.35 28.50
CA ASN A 316 4.04 -12.08 27.24
C ASN A 316 4.22 -11.13 26.05
N PRO A 317 5.44 -11.04 25.46
CA PRO A 317 5.71 -10.18 24.32
C PRO A 317 4.79 -10.42 23.11
N ARG A 318 4.29 -11.65 22.94
CA ARG A 318 3.32 -11.96 21.87
C ARG A 318 1.99 -11.27 22.15
N GLN A 319 1.49 -11.39 23.39
CA GLN A 319 0.25 -10.73 23.76
C GLN A 319 0.34 -9.20 23.65
N VAL A 320 1.50 -8.62 24.01
CA VAL A 320 1.77 -7.19 23.77
C VAL A 320 1.62 -6.84 22.29
N ALA A 321 2.26 -7.60 21.39
CA ALA A 321 2.18 -7.36 19.95
C ALA A 321 0.74 -7.52 19.41
N GLU A 322 0.01 -8.55 19.86
CA GLU A 322 -1.38 -8.79 19.44
C GLU A 322 -2.33 -7.70 19.91
N VAL A 323 -2.17 -7.23 21.16
CA VAL A 323 -2.96 -6.15 21.74
C VAL A 323 -2.63 -4.82 21.04
N LEU A 324 -1.36 -4.47 20.85
CA LEU A 324 -0.99 -3.25 20.12
C LEU A 324 -1.54 -3.26 18.69
N ALA A 325 -1.44 -4.38 17.99
CA ALA A 325 -1.99 -4.50 16.64
C ALA A 325 -3.53 -4.48 16.64
N SER A 326 -4.20 -4.84 17.74
CA SER A 326 -5.66 -4.64 17.88
C SER A 326 -6.09 -3.19 18.08
N VAL A 327 -5.18 -2.29 18.47
CA VAL A 327 -5.46 -0.85 18.61
C VAL A 327 -4.58 -0.01 17.69
N SER A 328 -4.20 -0.58 16.55
CA SER A 328 -3.45 0.04 15.47
C SER A 328 -4.24 -0.15 14.17
N SER A 329 -4.28 0.88 13.33
CA SER A 329 -4.98 0.84 12.03
C SER A 329 -4.55 -0.35 11.17
N ASP A 330 -3.25 -0.58 11.07
CA ASP A 330 -2.65 -1.57 10.17
C ASP A 330 -3.03 -3.00 10.54
N GLY A 331 -3.43 -3.23 11.80
CA GLY A 331 -3.84 -4.55 12.28
C GLY A 331 -5.16 -5.06 11.70
N TYR A 332 -5.87 -4.24 10.92
CA TYR A 332 -7.16 -4.54 10.27
C TYR A 332 -7.07 -4.69 8.75
N GLN A 333 -5.90 -4.42 8.14
CA GLN A 333 -5.73 -4.54 6.70
C GLN A 333 -5.88 -6.00 6.26
N ASN A 334 -6.72 -6.25 5.24
CA ASN A 334 -7.00 -7.59 4.69
C ASN A 334 -7.43 -8.64 5.75
N ILE A 335 -8.01 -8.19 6.86
CA ILE A 335 -8.44 -9.08 7.94
C ILE A 335 -9.63 -9.94 7.49
N TYR A 336 -9.72 -11.17 8.00
CA TYR A 336 -10.88 -12.05 7.82
C TYR A 336 -11.65 -12.24 9.13
N MET A 337 -12.85 -12.82 9.04
CA MET A 337 -13.81 -12.87 10.15
C MET A 337 -13.26 -13.46 11.46
N GLY A 338 -12.55 -14.60 11.40
CA GLY A 338 -11.99 -15.25 12.60
C GLY A 338 -10.99 -14.35 13.34
N SER A 339 -10.14 -13.64 12.60
CA SER A 339 -9.13 -12.74 13.19
C SER A 339 -9.72 -11.42 13.64
N LEU A 340 -10.75 -10.93 12.95
CA LEU A 340 -11.48 -9.72 13.34
C LEU A 340 -12.11 -9.89 14.74
N GLN A 341 -12.71 -11.06 15.02
CA GLN A 341 -13.24 -11.37 16.35
C GLN A 341 -12.17 -11.35 17.43
N LYS A 342 -11.04 -12.03 17.20
CA LYS A 342 -9.90 -12.04 18.14
C LYS A 342 -9.37 -10.62 18.40
N ARG A 343 -9.17 -9.81 17.36
CA ARG A 343 -8.71 -8.42 17.46
C ARG A 343 -9.62 -7.59 18.34
N LEU A 344 -10.92 -7.60 18.03
CA LEU A 344 -11.92 -6.82 18.73
C LEU A 344 -12.12 -7.29 20.19
N SER A 345 -11.89 -8.57 20.49
CA SER A 345 -11.82 -9.07 21.88
C SER A 345 -10.61 -8.47 22.63
N LEU A 346 -9.42 -8.52 22.03
CA LEU A 346 -8.21 -7.95 22.64
C LEU A 346 -8.33 -6.43 22.86
N ALA A 347 -8.91 -5.72 21.89
CA ALA A 347 -9.20 -4.29 22.02
C ALA A 347 -10.23 -4.02 23.12
N THR A 348 -11.26 -4.85 23.25
CA THR A 348 -12.26 -4.76 24.34
C THR A 348 -11.60 -4.91 25.71
N ASP A 349 -10.75 -5.93 25.88
CA ASP A 349 -10.02 -6.16 27.12
C ASP A 349 -9.12 -4.97 27.48
N LEU A 350 -8.44 -4.39 26.49
CA LEU A 350 -7.60 -3.21 26.70
C LEU A 350 -8.41 -1.98 27.10
N LEU A 351 -9.51 -1.67 26.41
CA LEU A 351 -10.36 -0.52 26.74
C LEU A 351 -10.95 -0.65 28.15
N ASN A 352 -11.44 -1.83 28.53
CA ASN A 352 -11.90 -2.11 29.89
C ASN A 352 -10.80 -1.87 30.94
N LYS A 353 -9.54 -2.22 30.64
CA LYS A 353 -8.40 -1.91 31.53
C LYS A 353 -8.12 -0.40 31.58
N ILE A 354 -8.23 0.32 30.46
CA ILE A 354 -7.99 1.76 30.38
C ILE A 354 -8.97 2.55 31.26
N GLU A 355 -10.25 2.18 31.26
CA GLU A 355 -11.29 2.86 32.06
C GLU A 355 -10.97 2.88 33.57
N ASN A 356 -10.16 1.94 34.06
CA ASN A 356 -9.80 1.81 35.47
C ASN A 356 -8.50 2.55 35.87
N THR A 357 -7.98 3.44 35.01
CA THR A 357 -6.68 4.13 35.22
C THR A 357 -6.79 5.62 35.54
N PRO A 358 -5.71 6.28 36.05
CA PRO A 358 -5.77 7.67 36.52
C PRO A 358 -5.93 8.75 35.43
N GLN A 359 -5.73 8.42 34.14
CA GLN A 359 -5.89 9.34 33.00
C GLN A 359 -6.60 8.62 31.83
N PRO A 360 -7.85 8.16 32.01
CA PRO A 360 -8.49 7.25 31.08
C PRO A 360 -8.82 7.96 29.76
N GLU A 361 -9.28 9.22 29.80
CA GLU A 361 -9.89 9.89 28.65
C GLU A 361 -8.98 10.01 27.42
N LYS A 362 -7.74 10.50 27.58
CA LYS A 362 -6.85 10.77 26.43
C LYS A 362 -6.37 9.49 25.75
N VAL A 363 -6.01 8.48 26.54
CA VAL A 363 -5.54 7.19 26.02
C VAL A 363 -6.68 6.41 25.40
N HIS A 364 -7.86 6.49 25.99
CA HIS A 364 -9.08 5.90 25.45
C HIS A 364 -9.45 6.51 24.09
N GLN A 365 -9.37 7.84 23.95
CA GLN A 365 -9.60 8.52 22.68
C GLN A 365 -8.60 8.09 21.60
N GLU A 366 -7.31 8.00 21.93
CA GLU A 366 -6.27 7.52 21.02
C GLU A 366 -6.55 6.08 20.54
N ALA A 367 -6.84 5.17 21.47
CA ALA A 367 -7.18 3.78 21.14
C ALA A 367 -8.43 3.70 20.24
N LEU A 368 -9.48 4.47 20.53
CA LEU A 368 -10.68 4.53 19.70
C LEU A 368 -10.42 5.12 18.32
N HIS A 369 -9.59 6.15 18.22
CA HIS A 369 -9.24 6.76 16.95
C HIS A 369 -8.49 5.77 16.03
N ASN A 370 -7.53 5.03 16.59
CA ASN A 370 -6.80 4.01 15.86
C ASN A 370 -7.71 2.84 15.44
N LEU A 371 -8.63 2.42 16.32
CA LEU A 371 -9.65 1.41 16.03
C LEU A 371 -10.60 1.86 14.91
N GLU A 372 -11.09 3.09 14.95
CA GLU A 372 -11.96 3.65 13.91
C GLU A 372 -11.24 3.66 12.55
N SER A 373 -9.99 4.11 12.52
CA SER A 373 -9.16 4.12 11.31
C SER A 373 -8.89 2.71 10.76
N GLY A 374 -8.65 1.73 11.65
CA GLY A 374 -8.47 0.33 11.24
C GLY A 374 -9.76 -0.31 10.71
N LEU A 375 -10.88 -0.10 11.40
CA LEU A 375 -12.19 -0.61 10.99
C LEU A 375 -12.61 -0.05 9.62
N GLU A 376 -12.26 1.18 9.29
CA GLU A 376 -12.51 1.73 7.95
C GLU A 376 -11.90 0.89 6.81
N MET A 377 -10.82 0.14 7.06
CA MET A 377 -10.15 -0.73 6.08
C MET A 377 -10.83 -2.11 5.92
N VAL A 378 -11.78 -2.45 6.78
CA VAL A 378 -12.49 -3.74 6.74
C VAL A 378 -13.53 -3.73 5.61
N SER A 379 -13.65 -4.86 4.91
CA SER A 379 -14.55 -4.96 3.76
C SER A 379 -16.02 -4.94 4.15
N ASP A 380 -16.88 -4.41 3.28
CA ASP A 380 -18.32 -4.34 3.52
C ASP A 380 -18.95 -5.74 3.68
N GLU A 381 -18.43 -6.76 2.99
CA GLU A 381 -18.93 -8.14 3.09
C GLU A 381 -18.77 -8.70 4.51
N LEU A 382 -17.68 -8.36 5.21
CA LEU A 382 -17.47 -8.79 6.59
C LEU A 382 -18.50 -8.13 7.52
N TYR A 383 -18.81 -6.85 7.31
CA TYR A 383 -19.85 -6.15 8.07
C TYR A 383 -21.25 -6.72 7.86
N GLU A 384 -21.56 -7.21 6.67
CA GLU A 384 -22.83 -7.87 6.38
C GLU A 384 -22.97 -9.22 7.11
N THR A 385 -21.85 -9.93 7.30
CA THR A 385 -21.81 -11.24 7.99
C THR A 385 -21.73 -11.15 9.50
N LEU A 386 -21.42 -9.97 10.05
CA LEU A 386 -21.24 -9.76 11.48
C LEU A 386 -22.59 -9.72 12.22
N ASP A 387 -22.83 -10.70 13.09
CA ASP A 387 -23.91 -10.63 14.08
C ASP A 387 -23.46 -9.79 15.28
N ILE A 388 -24.07 -8.62 15.46
CA ILE A 388 -23.77 -7.67 16.53
C ILE A 388 -24.97 -7.67 17.49
N PHE A 389 -24.78 -8.16 18.71
CA PHE A 389 -25.81 -8.16 19.76
C PHE A 389 -25.54 -7.05 20.78
N ALA A 390 -26.57 -6.31 21.17
CA ALA A 390 -26.44 -5.29 22.20
C ALA A 390 -26.02 -5.95 23.53
N PRO A 391 -25.21 -5.28 24.38
CA PRO A 391 -24.79 -5.82 25.67
C PRO A 391 -25.95 -6.24 26.59
N GLN A 392 -27.17 -5.75 26.34
CA GLN A 392 -28.37 -6.00 27.14
C GLN A 392 -29.27 -7.13 26.61
N ASP A 393 -29.00 -7.70 25.42
CA ASP A 393 -29.84 -8.73 24.76
C ASP A 393 -29.41 -10.18 25.10
N GLN A 394 -28.68 -10.39 26.20
CA GLN A 394 -28.15 -11.70 26.64
C GLN A 394 -29.22 -12.75 27.03
N SER A 395 -30.51 -12.48 26.82
CA SER A 395 -31.59 -13.41 27.17
C SER A 395 -31.74 -14.60 26.21
N THR A 396 -31.07 -14.62 25.05
CA THR A 396 -31.28 -15.68 24.03
C THR A 396 -30.02 -16.08 23.26
N THR A 397 -28.90 -16.36 23.92
CA THR A 397 -27.72 -16.92 23.23
C THR A 397 -27.63 -18.45 23.37
N LYS A 398 -27.40 -19.13 22.24
CA LYS A 398 -26.98 -20.53 22.19
C LYS A 398 -25.57 -20.65 22.78
N PRO A 399 -25.23 -21.77 23.43
CA PRO A 399 -23.89 -21.97 24.00
C PRO A 399 -22.82 -21.93 22.90
N GLY A 400 -21.90 -20.97 22.99
CA GLY A 400 -20.78 -20.78 22.05
C GLY A 400 -20.66 -19.40 21.41
N GLN A 401 -21.56 -18.45 21.69
CA GLN A 401 -21.60 -17.13 21.04
C GLN A 401 -21.79 -15.98 22.04
N ASP A 402 -21.12 -16.05 23.19
CA ASP A 402 -21.05 -14.93 24.14
C ASP A 402 -19.86 -14.04 23.76
N TRP A 403 -20.11 -13.02 22.94
CA TRP A 403 -19.12 -11.99 22.64
C TRP A 403 -19.54 -10.64 23.22
N THR A 404 -19.09 -10.36 24.44
CA THR A 404 -19.35 -9.07 25.08
C THR A 404 -18.31 -8.05 24.62
N LEU A 405 -18.72 -7.12 23.76
CA LEU A 405 -17.89 -6.03 23.26
C LEU A 405 -17.92 -4.82 24.19
N HIS A 406 -16.81 -4.07 24.23
CA HIS A 406 -16.79 -2.75 24.85
C HIS A 406 -17.83 -1.82 24.19
N LYS A 407 -18.54 -1.00 24.97
CA LYS A 407 -19.64 -0.12 24.49
C LYS A 407 -19.23 0.75 23.29
N ASP A 408 -18.02 1.28 23.30
CA ASP A 408 -17.52 2.15 22.24
C ASP A 408 -17.10 1.38 20.98
N ILE A 409 -16.55 0.17 21.14
CA ILE A 409 -16.28 -0.73 20.00
C ILE A 409 -17.59 -1.16 19.37
N PHE A 410 -18.58 -1.51 20.18
CA PHE A 410 -19.93 -1.81 19.73
C PHE A 410 -20.53 -0.63 18.95
N SER A 411 -20.36 0.60 19.44
CA SER A 411 -20.79 1.83 18.74
C SER A 411 -20.11 1.99 17.39
N LEU A 412 -18.77 1.81 17.31
CA LEU A 412 -18.01 1.85 16.06
C LEU A 412 -18.48 0.78 15.07
N LEU A 413 -18.62 -0.48 15.50
CA LEU A 413 -19.09 -1.56 14.63
C LEU A 413 -20.52 -1.34 14.17
N SER A 414 -21.40 -0.82 15.04
CA SER A 414 -22.76 -0.45 14.67
C SER A 414 -22.77 0.65 13.61
N PHE A 415 -21.89 1.65 13.76
CA PHE A 415 -21.68 2.70 12.77
C PHE A 415 -21.22 2.12 11.42
N PHE A 416 -20.16 1.31 11.38
CA PHE A 416 -19.65 0.75 10.13
C PHE A 416 -20.62 -0.24 9.47
N LYS A 417 -21.32 -1.07 10.26
CA LYS A 417 -22.39 -1.94 9.76
C LYS A 417 -23.52 -1.13 9.15
N ARG A 418 -23.98 -0.05 9.82
CA ARG A 418 -25.00 0.85 9.27
C ARG A 418 -24.49 1.60 8.03
N ARG A 419 -23.21 2.01 8.00
CA ARG A 419 -22.56 2.61 6.82
C ARG A 419 -22.62 1.66 5.63
N SER A 420 -22.32 0.38 5.81
CA SER A 420 -22.46 -0.65 4.75
C SER A 420 -23.91 -0.75 4.25
N VAL A 421 -24.90 -0.80 5.17
CA VAL A 421 -26.33 -0.77 4.81
C VAL A 421 -26.71 0.51 4.05
N ILE A 422 -26.19 1.67 4.45
CA ILE A 422 -26.44 2.95 3.78
C ILE A 422 -25.85 2.96 2.37
N LYS A 423 -24.65 2.38 2.16
CA LYS A 423 -24.12 2.21 0.80
C LYS A 423 -25.08 1.43 -0.08
N LYS A 424 -25.68 0.37 0.45
CA LYS A 424 -26.72 -0.40 -0.25
C LYS A 424 -27.98 0.44 -0.50
N LYS A 425 -28.50 1.16 0.51
CA LYS A 425 -29.61 2.11 0.35
C LYS A 425 -29.34 3.17 -0.73
N MET A 426 -28.13 3.73 -0.77
CA MET A 426 -27.73 4.72 -1.77
C MET A 426 -27.68 4.15 -3.18
N ARG A 427 -27.20 2.91 -3.35
CA ARG A 427 -27.27 2.20 -4.64
C ARG A 427 -28.71 1.92 -5.04
N ASP A 428 -29.55 1.52 -4.09
CA ASP A 428 -30.96 1.19 -4.32
C ASP A 428 -31.84 2.45 -4.49
N MET A 429 -31.36 3.64 -4.12
CA MET A 429 -32.07 4.92 -4.29
C MET A 429 -32.40 5.19 -5.76
N VAL A 430 -31.57 4.67 -6.67
CA VAL A 430 -31.83 4.62 -8.10
C VAL A 430 -33.19 3.96 -8.35
N CYS A 431 -33.58 2.90 -7.64
CA CYS A 431 -34.87 2.23 -7.86
C CYS A 431 -36.10 2.95 -7.25
N GLY A 432 -35.95 4.15 -6.67
CA GLY A 432 -37.05 5.03 -6.26
C GLY A 432 -37.82 4.64 -4.99
N GLN A 433 -37.42 3.56 -4.29
CA GLN A 433 -38.14 3.03 -3.11
C GLN A 433 -37.27 2.88 -1.86
N VAL A 434 -36.39 3.85 -1.58
CA VAL A 434 -35.51 3.78 -0.41
C VAL A 434 -35.84 4.87 0.61
N GLY A 435 -36.27 4.44 1.80
CA GLY A 435 -36.46 5.31 2.95
C GLY A 435 -35.16 5.48 3.74
N PHE A 436 -34.77 6.74 3.94
CA PHE A 436 -33.70 7.13 4.86
C PHE A 436 -34.30 7.59 6.20
N GLU A 437 -33.79 7.05 7.28
CA GLU A 437 -34.18 7.37 8.65
C GLU A 437 -33.25 8.43 9.25
N ALA A 438 -33.63 9.05 10.36
CA ALA A 438 -32.78 10.02 11.07
C ALA A 438 -31.38 9.46 11.38
N GLN A 439 -31.30 8.18 11.76
CA GLN A 439 -30.02 7.50 12.01
C GLN A 439 -29.16 7.34 10.76
N ASP A 440 -29.77 7.22 9.58
CA ASP A 440 -29.01 7.15 8.32
C ASP A 440 -28.31 8.47 8.04
N TYR A 441 -29.01 9.60 8.24
CA TYR A 441 -28.43 10.92 8.07
C TYR A 441 -27.31 11.18 9.09
N ALA A 442 -27.45 10.73 10.33
CA ALA A 442 -26.38 10.85 11.34
C ALA A 442 -25.10 10.07 10.94
N VAL A 443 -25.24 8.88 10.36
CA VAL A 443 -24.09 8.11 9.87
C VAL A 443 -23.43 8.78 8.68
N ILE A 444 -24.20 9.29 7.72
CA ILE A 444 -23.67 10.06 6.58
C ILE A 444 -22.97 11.32 7.08
N ALA A 445 -23.60 12.04 8.00
CA ALA A 445 -23.07 13.25 8.61
C ALA A 445 -21.70 13.01 9.24
N LYS A 446 -21.59 11.96 10.07
CA LYS A 446 -20.31 11.55 10.66
C LYS A 446 -19.29 11.15 9.59
N ASN A 447 -19.66 10.33 8.60
CA ASN A 447 -18.75 9.81 7.58
C ASN A 447 -18.10 10.91 6.74
N PHE A 448 -18.87 11.93 6.36
CA PHE A 448 -18.38 13.04 5.51
C PHE A 448 -18.06 14.31 6.31
N LYS A 449 -18.08 14.24 7.65
CA LYS A 449 -17.82 15.37 8.56
C LYS A 449 -18.69 16.59 8.25
N ILE A 450 -20.00 16.37 8.11
CA ILE A 450 -21.05 17.39 7.89
C ILE A 450 -22.14 17.26 8.97
N THR A 451 -23.13 18.16 9.02
CA THR A 451 -24.26 18.06 9.96
C THR A 451 -25.34 17.09 9.46
N ASP A 452 -26.19 16.58 10.37
CA ASP A 452 -27.35 15.73 10.00
C ASP A 452 -28.30 16.44 9.01
N THR A 453 -28.50 17.74 9.20
CA THR A 453 -29.30 18.56 8.28
C THR A 453 -28.64 18.69 6.91
N GLN A 454 -27.32 18.83 6.86
CA GLN A 454 -26.54 18.85 5.63
C GLN A 454 -26.54 17.49 4.93
N ALA A 455 -26.44 16.40 5.68
CA ALA A 455 -26.55 15.04 5.14
C ALA A 455 -27.93 14.81 4.53
N ALA A 456 -29.00 15.15 5.24
CA ALA A 456 -30.37 15.06 4.72
C ALA A 456 -30.54 15.94 3.47
N HIS A 457 -29.97 17.13 3.47
CA HIS A 457 -29.96 18.01 2.31
C HIS A 457 -29.22 17.40 1.10
N LEU A 458 -28.01 16.85 1.30
CA LEU A 458 -27.24 16.18 0.25
C LEU A 458 -27.97 14.95 -0.31
N VAL A 459 -28.56 14.12 0.55
CA VAL A 459 -29.38 12.98 0.12
C VAL A 459 -30.59 13.46 -0.67
N HIS A 460 -31.24 14.54 -0.23
CA HIS A 460 -32.38 15.13 -0.94
C HIS A 460 -31.99 15.67 -2.33
N LEU A 461 -30.89 16.45 -2.40
CA LEU A 461 -30.35 16.95 -3.66
C LEU A 461 -30.01 15.81 -4.60
N LEU A 462 -29.35 14.77 -4.09
CA LEU A 462 -28.98 13.62 -4.89
C LEU A 462 -30.23 12.84 -5.37
N ASN A 463 -31.21 12.61 -4.50
CA ASN A 463 -32.46 11.94 -4.86
C ASN A 463 -33.23 12.72 -5.94
N SER A 464 -33.21 14.06 -5.87
CA SER A 464 -33.81 14.90 -6.91
C SER A 464 -33.12 14.75 -8.27
N CYS A 465 -31.89 14.25 -8.32
CA CYS A 465 -31.17 13.96 -9.55
C CYS A 465 -31.64 12.68 -10.24
N PHE A 466 -32.52 11.87 -9.64
CA PHE A 466 -33.09 10.68 -10.28
C PHE A 466 -34.56 10.90 -10.66
N ASP A 467 -35.03 10.27 -11.72
CA ASP A 467 -36.45 10.25 -12.10
C ASP A 467 -37.21 9.09 -11.43
N GLN A 468 -38.52 8.97 -11.70
CA GLN A 468 -39.37 7.92 -11.12
C GLN A 468 -38.98 6.49 -11.55
N ASN A 469 -38.22 6.34 -12.63
CA ASN A 469 -37.70 5.08 -13.14
C ASN A 469 -36.25 4.84 -12.72
N GLY A 470 -35.68 5.74 -11.92
CA GLY A 470 -34.30 5.66 -11.48
C GLY A 470 -33.25 6.18 -12.42
N ARG A 471 -33.63 6.93 -13.44
CA ARG A 471 -32.69 7.44 -14.43
C ARG A 471 -32.04 8.72 -13.94
N PHE A 472 -30.74 8.83 -14.12
CA PHE A 472 -29.97 9.98 -13.68
C PHE A 472 -30.22 11.18 -14.61
N ARG A 473 -30.70 12.28 -14.03
CA ARG A 473 -31.08 13.52 -14.72
C ARG A 473 -29.95 14.54 -14.66
N ARG A 474 -29.10 14.53 -15.70
CA ARG A 474 -27.98 15.46 -15.87
C ARG A 474 -28.38 16.93 -15.68
N SER A 475 -29.52 17.35 -16.25
CA SER A 475 -29.99 18.73 -16.17
C SER A 475 -30.39 19.17 -14.76
N VAL A 476 -30.86 18.25 -13.91
CA VAL A 476 -31.20 18.54 -12.51
C VAL A 476 -29.93 18.63 -11.68
N PHE A 477 -29.02 17.67 -11.85
CA PHE A 477 -27.71 17.70 -11.19
C PHE A 477 -26.97 19.02 -11.48
N ALA A 478 -26.92 19.44 -12.76
CA ALA A 478 -26.25 20.67 -13.15
C ALA A 478 -26.85 21.92 -12.48
N LYS A 479 -28.17 21.96 -12.26
CA LYS A 479 -28.84 23.04 -11.53
C LYS A 479 -28.50 23.04 -10.04
N ASN A 480 -28.25 21.88 -9.46
CA ASN A 480 -27.91 21.70 -8.06
C ASN A 480 -26.41 21.91 -7.76
N ILE A 481 -25.54 22.09 -8.76
CA ILE A 481 -24.10 22.29 -8.57
C ILE A 481 -23.79 23.44 -7.58
N PRO A 482 -24.42 24.63 -7.66
CA PRO A 482 -24.16 25.70 -6.70
C PRO A 482 -24.45 25.33 -5.25
N GLU A 483 -25.35 24.37 -5.02
CA GLU A 483 -25.66 23.84 -3.70
C GLU A 483 -24.68 22.74 -3.30
N PHE A 484 -24.26 21.88 -4.24
CA PHE A 484 -23.25 20.85 -3.99
C PHE A 484 -21.88 21.43 -3.64
N VAL A 485 -21.45 22.49 -4.32
CA VAL A 485 -20.11 23.09 -4.14
C VAL A 485 -19.92 23.67 -2.74
N GLN A 486 -21.00 24.01 -2.01
CA GLN A 486 -20.94 24.47 -0.62
C GLN A 486 -20.31 23.46 0.34
N TYR A 487 -20.25 22.19 -0.07
CA TYR A 487 -19.65 21.10 0.70
C TYR A 487 -18.20 20.78 0.27
N GLU A 488 -17.63 21.57 -0.64
CA GLU A 488 -16.26 21.44 -1.16
C GLU A 488 -15.92 19.99 -1.59
N THR A 489 -14.74 19.48 -1.23
CA THR A 489 -14.25 18.16 -1.63
C THR A 489 -15.06 17.00 -1.03
N LYS A 490 -15.78 17.23 0.07
CA LYS A 490 -16.62 16.20 0.73
C LYS A 490 -17.74 15.74 -0.18
N VAL A 491 -18.27 16.62 -1.03
CA VAL A 491 -19.32 16.23 -1.98
C VAL A 491 -18.81 15.32 -3.09
N PHE A 492 -17.56 15.53 -3.53
CA PHE A 492 -16.95 14.67 -4.53
C PHE A 492 -16.74 13.27 -3.97
N GLU A 493 -16.17 13.18 -2.77
CA GLU A 493 -16.00 11.92 -2.05
C GLU A 493 -17.33 11.21 -1.85
N PHE A 494 -18.36 11.93 -1.36
CA PHE A 494 -19.72 11.40 -1.17
C PHE A 494 -20.30 10.81 -2.47
N LEU A 495 -20.28 11.59 -3.56
CA LEU A 495 -20.84 11.15 -4.83
C LEU A 495 -20.05 9.99 -5.43
N TRP A 496 -18.72 10.06 -5.42
CA TRP A 496 -17.86 8.98 -5.93
C TRP A 496 -18.09 7.69 -5.15
N HIS A 497 -18.08 7.78 -3.82
CA HIS A 497 -18.23 6.64 -2.93
C HIS A 497 -19.53 5.86 -3.17
N TYR A 498 -20.65 6.56 -3.39
CA TYR A 498 -21.95 5.91 -3.54
C TYR A 498 -22.36 5.60 -4.99
N LEU A 499 -21.87 6.37 -5.98
CA LEU A 499 -22.40 6.33 -7.35
C LEU A 499 -21.38 5.88 -8.40
N LYS A 500 -20.14 5.56 -8.02
CA LYS A 500 -19.14 5.04 -8.98
C LYS A 500 -19.55 3.73 -9.68
N GLU A 501 -20.49 2.99 -9.09
CA GLU A 501 -20.97 1.68 -9.57
C GLU A 501 -22.38 1.71 -10.19
N LEU A 502 -22.83 2.85 -10.74
CA LEU A 502 -24.13 2.93 -11.42
C LEU A 502 -24.26 1.86 -12.54
N VAL A 503 -25.29 1.03 -12.41
CA VAL A 503 -25.48 -0.20 -13.21
C VAL A 503 -25.68 0.14 -14.69
N SER A 504 -26.61 1.04 -15.02
CA SER A 504 -26.89 1.40 -16.41
C SER A 504 -25.78 2.25 -17.02
N ARG A 505 -25.36 1.91 -18.25
CA ARG A 505 -24.36 2.69 -19.01
C ARG A 505 -24.78 4.15 -19.18
N GLU A 506 -26.03 4.41 -19.54
CA GLU A 506 -26.51 5.78 -19.81
C GLU A 506 -26.51 6.65 -18.54
N ASP A 507 -26.91 6.09 -17.40
CA ASP A 507 -26.88 6.79 -16.11
C ASP A 507 -25.44 7.05 -15.68
N ARG A 508 -24.56 6.06 -15.84
CA ARG A 508 -23.13 6.18 -15.55
C ARG A 508 -22.47 7.27 -16.38
N VAL A 509 -22.72 7.30 -17.70
CA VAL A 509 -22.20 8.33 -18.60
C VAL A 509 -22.74 9.70 -18.22
N SER A 510 -24.03 9.81 -17.93
CA SER A 510 -24.65 11.07 -17.53
C SER A 510 -24.08 11.58 -16.20
N PHE A 511 -23.85 10.68 -15.24
CA PHE A 511 -23.22 10.98 -13.95
C PHE A 511 -21.77 11.43 -14.10
N LEU A 512 -20.95 10.74 -14.88
CA LEU A 512 -19.55 11.13 -15.10
C LEU A 512 -19.44 12.51 -15.74
N ASN A 513 -20.27 12.80 -16.74
CA ASN A 513 -20.30 14.13 -17.36
C ASN A 513 -20.82 15.23 -16.42
N SER A 514 -21.69 14.88 -15.47
CA SER A 514 -22.11 15.77 -14.38
C SER A 514 -20.99 16.01 -13.36
N LEU A 515 -20.22 14.98 -12.99
CA LEU A 515 -19.09 15.11 -12.07
C LEU A 515 -18.00 16.03 -12.62
N GLN A 516 -17.76 16.02 -13.93
CA GLN A 516 -16.82 16.95 -14.56
C GLN A 516 -17.21 18.43 -14.32
N LEU A 517 -18.52 18.73 -14.41
CA LEU A 517 -19.04 20.08 -14.15
C LEU A 517 -18.88 20.48 -12.69
N LEU A 518 -19.05 19.53 -11.76
CA LEU A 518 -18.82 19.74 -10.34
C LEU A 518 -17.33 20.01 -10.07
N ILE A 519 -16.43 19.16 -10.58
CA ILE A 519 -14.97 19.28 -10.43
C ILE A 519 -14.49 20.67 -10.84
N ALA A 520 -15.00 21.19 -11.96
CA ALA A 520 -14.62 22.52 -12.47
C ALA A 520 -15.00 23.68 -11.54
N GLN A 521 -15.86 23.45 -10.54
CA GLN A 521 -16.27 24.44 -9.54
C GLN A 521 -15.74 24.16 -8.14
N LEU A 522 -14.91 23.11 -7.95
CA LEU A 522 -14.30 22.83 -6.65
C LEU A 522 -13.07 23.72 -6.43
N ASP A 523 -12.93 24.25 -5.21
CA ASP A 523 -11.75 25.04 -4.83
C ASP A 523 -10.48 24.19 -4.68
N ARG A 524 -10.61 22.88 -4.42
CA ARG A 524 -9.50 21.93 -4.21
C ARG A 524 -9.62 20.66 -5.05
N PRO A 525 -9.44 20.73 -6.38
CA PRO A 525 -9.55 19.57 -7.27
C PRO A 525 -8.49 18.48 -7.03
N SER A 526 -7.40 18.79 -6.30
CA SER A 526 -6.32 17.84 -6.02
C SER A 526 -6.73 16.71 -5.09
N GLU A 527 -7.62 16.98 -4.14
CA GLU A 527 -8.14 15.94 -3.25
C GLU A 527 -9.03 14.96 -4.01
N ALA A 528 -9.80 15.44 -5.00
CA ALA A 528 -10.56 14.58 -5.90
C ALA A 528 -9.62 13.65 -6.69
N LEU A 529 -8.49 14.16 -7.19
CA LEU A 529 -7.48 13.34 -7.88
C LEU A 529 -6.94 12.24 -6.96
N LYS A 530 -6.57 12.57 -5.72
CA LYS A 530 -6.10 11.57 -4.73
C LYS A 530 -7.15 10.49 -4.45
N ILE A 531 -8.41 10.87 -4.27
CA ILE A 531 -9.52 9.93 -4.06
C ILE A 531 -9.61 8.95 -5.23
N LEU A 532 -9.55 9.45 -6.47
CA LEU A 532 -9.63 8.62 -7.67
C LEU A 532 -8.45 7.66 -7.81
N LEU A 533 -7.21 8.15 -7.64
CA LEU A 533 -6.02 7.33 -7.78
C LEU A 533 -5.97 6.24 -6.69
N ARG A 534 -6.29 6.59 -5.44
CA ARG A 534 -6.41 5.61 -4.36
C ARG A 534 -7.46 4.56 -4.68
N ASP A 535 -8.62 4.93 -5.20
CA ASP A 535 -9.67 3.97 -5.55
C ASP A 535 -9.26 3.02 -6.69
N VAL A 536 -8.53 3.50 -7.70
CA VAL A 536 -8.06 2.69 -8.84
C VAL A 536 -6.98 1.69 -8.40
N PHE A 537 -6.05 2.12 -7.54
CA PHE A 537 -4.84 1.36 -7.22
C PHE A 537 -4.89 0.61 -5.87
N CYS A 538 -5.87 0.86 -4.99
CA CYS A 538 -5.95 0.20 -3.69
C CYS A 538 -6.16 -1.33 -3.75
N GLN A 539 -6.76 -1.83 -4.84
CA GLN A 539 -6.94 -3.26 -5.09
C GLN A 539 -6.24 -3.64 -6.40
N PRO A 540 -4.89 -3.71 -6.41
CA PRO A 540 -4.13 -3.92 -7.62
C PRO A 540 -4.37 -5.31 -8.24
N HIS A 541 -4.89 -6.26 -7.47
CA HIS A 541 -5.21 -7.62 -7.87
C HIS A 541 -6.58 -7.81 -8.53
N ARG A 542 -7.40 -6.75 -8.59
CA ARG A 542 -8.76 -6.82 -9.14
C ARG A 542 -8.94 -5.71 -10.16
N VAL A 543 -9.75 -6.00 -11.18
CA VAL A 543 -10.25 -4.99 -12.12
C VAL A 543 -11.68 -4.68 -11.74
N GLY A 544 -11.98 -3.39 -11.54
CA GLY A 544 -13.31 -2.87 -11.22
C GLY A 544 -13.95 -2.11 -12.38
N PHE A 545 -15.29 -2.06 -12.41
CA PHE A 545 -16.02 -1.20 -13.35
C PHE A 545 -15.87 0.31 -13.04
N SER A 546 -15.36 0.66 -11.86
CA SER A 546 -15.00 2.02 -11.47
C SER A 546 -13.63 2.44 -11.99
N ASP A 547 -12.68 1.52 -12.20
CA ASP A 547 -11.28 1.83 -12.54
C ASP A 547 -11.17 2.74 -13.78
N ARG A 548 -11.91 2.39 -14.84
CA ARG A 548 -11.90 3.13 -16.11
C ARG A 548 -12.47 4.53 -15.91
N ASN A 549 -13.54 4.63 -15.12
CA ASN A 549 -14.19 5.90 -14.84
C ASN A 549 -13.28 6.80 -14.00
N GLY A 550 -12.55 6.20 -13.05
CA GLY A 550 -11.60 6.91 -12.20
C GLY A 550 -10.43 7.47 -13.02
N LEU A 551 -9.86 6.66 -13.92
CA LEU A 551 -8.81 7.11 -14.83
C LEU A 551 -9.29 8.18 -15.81
N LEU A 552 -10.51 8.04 -16.34
CA LEU A 552 -11.11 9.07 -17.20
C LEU A 552 -11.26 10.41 -16.48
N LEU A 553 -11.74 10.42 -15.24
CA LEU A 553 -11.84 11.65 -14.45
C LEU A 553 -10.46 12.19 -14.04
N ALA A 554 -9.50 11.31 -13.73
CA ALA A 554 -8.12 11.71 -13.44
C ALA A 554 -7.46 12.39 -14.65
N ASN A 555 -7.67 11.86 -15.86
CA ASN A 555 -7.21 12.45 -17.12
C ASN A 555 -7.75 13.88 -17.34
N ILE A 556 -8.96 14.15 -16.88
CA ILE A 556 -9.59 15.47 -16.95
C ILE A 556 -9.00 16.40 -15.89
N LEU A 557 -8.80 15.91 -14.66
CA LEU A 557 -8.29 16.70 -13.53
C LEU A 557 -6.86 17.21 -13.73
N ILE A 558 -6.00 16.45 -14.41
CA ILE A 558 -4.61 16.86 -14.67
C ILE A 558 -4.47 17.92 -15.78
N ARG A 559 -5.58 18.39 -16.36
CA ARG A 559 -5.60 19.39 -17.44
C ARG A 559 -6.09 20.74 -16.92
N THR A 560 -5.38 21.83 -17.26
CA THR A 560 -5.80 23.20 -16.92
C THR A 560 -6.95 23.71 -17.78
N TYR A 561 -7.14 23.13 -18.98
CA TYR A 561 -8.21 23.49 -19.89
C TYR A 561 -8.80 22.24 -20.54
N ASN A 562 -10.07 22.00 -20.25
CA ASN A 562 -10.86 20.93 -20.83
C ASN A 562 -11.91 21.58 -21.75
N GLN A 563 -11.61 21.64 -23.06
CA GLN A 563 -12.60 22.06 -24.08
C GLN A 563 -13.84 21.17 -24.06
N GLU A 564 -13.71 19.99 -23.48
CA GLU A 564 -14.72 18.98 -23.40
C GLU A 564 -15.61 19.13 -22.15
N LEU A 565 -15.32 20.08 -21.24
CA LEU A 565 -16.21 20.43 -20.13
C LEU A 565 -17.59 20.82 -20.68
N GLY A 566 -18.59 19.97 -20.42
CA GLY A 566 -19.95 20.14 -20.92
C GLY A 566 -20.31 19.24 -22.10
N SER A 567 -19.33 18.66 -22.81
CA SER A 567 -19.56 17.64 -23.84
C SER A 567 -19.97 16.30 -23.21
N HIS A 568 -20.69 15.46 -23.96
CA HIS A 568 -20.94 14.08 -23.55
C HIS A 568 -19.72 13.23 -23.86
N ILE A 569 -18.87 13.04 -22.85
CA ILE A 569 -17.64 12.24 -22.95
C ILE A 569 -17.89 10.88 -22.32
N GLU A 570 -17.61 9.82 -23.08
CA GLU A 570 -17.50 8.45 -22.55
C GLU A 570 -16.06 7.96 -22.47
N LEU A 571 -15.16 8.63 -23.19
CA LEU A 571 -13.75 8.29 -23.37
C LEU A 571 -12.93 9.58 -23.48
N THR A 572 -11.76 9.62 -22.87
CA THR A 572 -10.88 10.77 -23.02
C THR A 572 -10.48 10.93 -24.50
N PRO A 573 -10.66 12.08 -25.15
CA PRO A 573 -10.27 12.25 -26.56
C PRO A 573 -8.76 11.99 -26.75
N GLU A 574 -8.35 11.49 -27.92
CA GLU A 574 -6.92 11.22 -28.16
C GLU A 574 -6.12 12.52 -28.39
N GLU A 575 -6.81 13.59 -28.76
CA GLU A 575 -6.27 14.92 -29.01
C GLU A 575 -5.58 15.50 -27.77
N VAL A 576 -5.95 15.04 -26.56
CA VAL A 576 -5.30 15.43 -25.30
C VAL A 576 -3.80 15.12 -25.31
N LEU A 577 -3.39 14.07 -26.03
CA LEU A 577 -1.98 13.69 -26.14
C LEU A 577 -1.16 14.68 -26.97
N GLN A 578 -1.80 15.56 -27.74
CA GLN A 578 -1.13 16.60 -28.54
C GLN A 578 -0.92 17.90 -27.73
N VAL A 579 -1.57 18.03 -26.57
CA VAL A 579 -1.53 19.24 -25.75
C VAL A 579 -0.16 19.33 -25.05
N LYS A 580 0.67 20.29 -25.48
CA LYS A 580 1.97 20.63 -24.85
C LYS A 580 1.86 21.72 -23.78
N ARG A 581 0.85 22.58 -23.89
CA ARG A 581 0.49 23.64 -22.93
C ARG A 581 -0.97 23.44 -22.57
N GLY A 582 -1.28 23.23 -21.30
CA GLY A 582 -2.64 22.88 -20.87
C GLY A 582 -2.74 21.78 -19.81
N LEU A 583 -1.61 21.39 -19.19
CA LEU A 583 -1.58 20.46 -18.06
C LEU A 583 -1.27 21.20 -16.77
N ASP A 584 -1.97 20.83 -15.72
CA ASP A 584 -1.85 21.42 -14.40
C ASP A 584 -0.62 20.84 -13.70
N GLN A 585 0.42 21.67 -13.50
CA GLN A 585 1.70 21.21 -12.98
C GLN A 585 1.62 20.72 -11.53
N ASP A 586 0.73 21.29 -10.73
CA ASP A 586 0.55 20.90 -9.33
C ASP A 586 -0.15 19.54 -9.26
N MET A 587 -1.13 19.29 -10.13
CA MET A 587 -1.77 17.97 -10.27
C MET A 587 -0.81 16.91 -10.80
N LEU A 588 -0.02 17.26 -11.82
CA LEU A 588 0.99 16.35 -12.37
C LEU A 588 2.02 15.95 -11.32
N SER A 589 2.50 16.92 -10.53
CA SER A 589 3.47 16.66 -9.46
C SER A 589 2.90 15.71 -8.40
N GLN A 590 1.63 15.90 -8.03
CA GLN A 590 0.94 15.01 -7.09
C GLN A 590 0.70 13.61 -7.66
N ALA A 591 0.29 13.50 -8.93
CA ALA A 591 0.12 12.21 -9.60
C ALA A 591 1.46 11.47 -9.74
N LEU A 592 2.53 12.19 -10.08
CA LEU A 592 3.88 11.62 -10.22
C LEU A 592 4.41 11.11 -8.87
N ALA A 593 4.21 11.88 -7.79
CA ALA A 593 4.54 11.44 -6.44
C ALA A 593 3.79 10.16 -6.06
N PHE A 594 2.46 10.14 -6.30
CA PHE A 594 1.64 8.96 -6.06
C PHE A 594 2.12 7.72 -6.83
N LEU A 595 2.42 7.83 -8.13
CA LEU A 595 2.92 6.70 -8.92
C LEU A 595 4.32 6.23 -8.48
N GLY A 596 5.13 7.11 -7.90
CA GLY A 596 6.42 6.77 -7.33
C GLY A 596 6.30 5.99 -6.02
N GLU A 597 5.39 6.43 -5.14
CA GLU A 597 5.08 5.77 -3.87
C GLU A 597 4.43 4.39 -4.11
N GLU A 598 3.44 4.33 -5.01
CA GLU A 598 2.64 3.14 -5.29
C GLU A 598 3.13 2.35 -6.52
N GLN A 599 4.45 2.37 -6.80
CA GLN A 599 5.02 1.73 -8.00
C GLN A 599 4.65 0.24 -8.08
N GLU A 600 4.78 -0.51 -6.98
CA GLU A 600 4.47 -1.94 -7.01
C GLU A 600 2.99 -2.20 -7.37
N ASP A 601 2.08 -1.42 -6.79
CA ASP A 601 0.64 -1.54 -7.01
C ASP A 601 0.25 -1.12 -8.43
N LEU A 602 0.91 -0.11 -9.01
CA LEU A 602 0.77 0.26 -10.42
C LEU A 602 1.14 -0.90 -11.35
N PHE A 603 2.33 -1.48 -11.18
CA PHE A 603 2.80 -2.59 -12.03
C PHE A 603 1.91 -3.82 -11.89
N ARG A 604 1.45 -4.08 -10.67
CA ARG A 604 0.55 -5.19 -10.39
C ARG A 604 -0.83 -4.97 -11.00
N LYS A 605 -1.38 -3.76 -10.90
CA LYS A 605 -2.64 -3.39 -11.57
C LYS A 605 -2.56 -3.56 -13.08
N LEU A 606 -1.49 -3.07 -13.72
CA LEU A 606 -1.23 -3.23 -15.15
C LEU A 606 -1.23 -4.70 -15.57
N ARG A 607 -0.55 -5.54 -14.78
CA ARG A 607 -0.55 -6.97 -15.02
C ARG A 607 -1.93 -7.58 -14.91
N THR A 608 -2.66 -7.28 -13.83
CA THR A 608 -4.01 -7.85 -13.65
C THR A 608 -4.93 -7.45 -14.80
N ILE A 609 -4.86 -6.20 -15.29
CA ILE A 609 -5.60 -5.76 -16.48
C ILE A 609 -5.21 -6.61 -17.70
N HIS A 610 -3.92 -6.83 -17.91
CA HIS A 610 -3.41 -7.60 -19.05
C HIS A 610 -3.74 -9.10 -18.96
N GLU A 611 -3.71 -9.70 -17.77
CA GLU A 611 -4.12 -11.08 -17.53
C GLU A 611 -5.62 -11.28 -17.78
N GLU A 612 -6.47 -10.35 -17.33
CA GLU A 612 -7.90 -10.39 -17.63
C GLU A 612 -8.15 -10.24 -19.14
N LEU A 613 -7.41 -9.38 -19.84
CA LEU A 613 -7.47 -9.27 -21.31
C LEU A 613 -7.17 -10.62 -21.98
N GLN A 614 -6.08 -11.29 -21.58
CA GLN A 614 -5.72 -12.59 -22.14
C GLN A 614 -6.75 -13.68 -21.82
N LYS A 615 -7.28 -13.72 -20.59
CA LYS A 615 -8.34 -14.68 -20.21
C LYS A 615 -9.60 -14.48 -21.05
N THR A 616 -9.99 -13.23 -21.31
CA THR A 616 -11.15 -12.93 -22.15
C THR A 616 -10.89 -13.34 -23.60
N LEU A 617 -9.69 -13.08 -24.14
CA LEU A 617 -9.30 -13.52 -25.49
C LEU A 617 -9.29 -15.05 -25.63
N ASN A 618 -8.76 -15.75 -24.63
CA ASN A 618 -8.71 -17.22 -24.60
C ASN A 618 -10.08 -17.86 -24.30
N ARG A 619 -11.13 -17.07 -24.07
CA ARG A 619 -12.48 -17.52 -23.72
C ARG A 619 -12.51 -18.36 -22.44
N GLU A 620 -11.58 -18.11 -21.52
CA GLU A 620 -11.46 -18.78 -20.21
C GLU A 620 -12.41 -18.16 -19.15
N SER A 621 -13.33 -17.30 -19.60
CA SER A 621 -14.17 -16.44 -18.76
C SER A 621 -15.41 -17.15 -18.22
N GLY A 622 -15.59 -17.18 -16.90
CA GLY A 622 -16.83 -17.60 -16.24
C GLY A 622 -17.92 -16.50 -16.23
N GLY A 623 -19.13 -16.85 -15.82
CA GLY A 623 -20.26 -15.91 -15.67
C GLY A 623 -19.96 -14.85 -14.61
N GLY A 624 -19.47 -13.67 -15.04
CA GLY A 624 -19.00 -12.58 -14.18
C GLY A 624 -17.72 -11.89 -14.66
N SER A 625 -17.08 -12.39 -15.73
CA SER A 625 -15.88 -11.76 -16.31
C SER A 625 -16.19 -10.40 -16.97
N ILE A 626 -15.21 -9.50 -16.93
CA ILE A 626 -15.29 -8.18 -17.52
C ILE A 626 -15.20 -8.28 -19.05
N PRO A 627 -16.09 -7.64 -19.82
CA PRO A 627 -16.07 -7.70 -21.27
C PRO A 627 -14.78 -7.15 -21.90
N LEU A 628 -14.32 -7.76 -22.99
CA LEU A 628 -13.09 -7.38 -23.72
C LEU A 628 -13.05 -5.87 -24.06
N HIS A 629 -14.15 -5.34 -24.61
CA HIS A 629 -14.23 -3.92 -24.97
C HIS A 629 -14.02 -2.97 -23.78
N TYR A 630 -14.44 -3.38 -22.58
CA TYR A 630 -14.26 -2.60 -21.37
C TYR A 630 -12.79 -2.63 -20.93
N LEU A 631 -12.16 -3.80 -20.96
CA LEU A 631 -10.74 -3.94 -20.63
C LEU A 631 -9.83 -3.13 -21.58
N LEU A 632 -10.11 -3.19 -22.88
CA LEU A 632 -9.42 -2.37 -23.89
C LEU A 632 -9.59 -0.88 -23.59
N THR A 633 -10.79 -0.47 -23.19
CA THR A 633 -11.07 0.93 -22.82
C THR A 633 -10.33 1.34 -21.55
N LEU A 634 -10.29 0.47 -20.55
CA LEU A 634 -9.58 0.71 -19.30
C LEU A 634 -8.07 0.91 -19.54
N GLU A 635 -7.44 0.00 -20.29
CA GLU A 635 -6.02 0.10 -20.61
C GLU A 635 -5.73 1.37 -21.44
N ARG A 636 -6.63 1.74 -22.36
CA ARG A 636 -6.55 3.00 -23.11
C ARG A 636 -6.50 4.22 -22.18
N GLU A 637 -7.40 4.32 -21.22
CA GLU A 637 -7.44 5.44 -20.27
C GLU A 637 -6.19 5.49 -19.39
N LEU A 638 -5.65 4.32 -19.01
CA LEU A 638 -4.40 4.21 -18.27
C LEU A 638 -3.18 4.65 -19.09
N ILE A 639 -3.10 4.26 -20.36
CA ILE A 639 -2.05 4.70 -21.29
C ILE A 639 -2.08 6.22 -21.44
N ILE A 640 -3.27 6.81 -21.61
CA ILE A 640 -3.42 8.27 -21.69
C ILE A 640 -2.94 8.91 -20.38
N PHE A 641 -3.37 8.39 -19.23
CA PHE A 641 -2.97 8.92 -17.93
C PHE A 641 -1.45 8.91 -17.76
N LEU A 642 -0.80 7.78 -18.01
CA LEU A 642 0.66 7.66 -17.93
C LEU A 642 1.38 8.60 -18.91
N ALA A 643 0.84 8.79 -20.12
CA ALA A 643 1.41 9.70 -21.11
C ALA A 643 1.26 11.19 -20.74
N LEU A 644 0.20 11.55 -20.01
CA LEU A 644 -0.03 12.90 -19.53
C LEU A 644 0.81 13.20 -18.27
N VAL A 645 0.84 12.27 -17.31
CA VAL A 645 1.65 12.38 -16.07
C VAL A 645 3.14 12.41 -16.40
N GLY A 646 3.59 11.57 -17.33
CA GLY A 646 5.00 11.48 -17.69
C GLY A 646 5.85 10.78 -16.62
N GLY A 647 7.15 11.06 -16.63
CA GLY A 647 8.13 10.43 -15.74
C GLY A 647 8.70 9.10 -16.26
N PRO A 648 9.79 8.61 -15.64
CA PRO A 648 10.55 7.46 -16.14
C PRO A 648 9.78 6.13 -16.07
N ILE A 649 8.91 5.96 -15.07
CA ILE A 649 8.06 4.77 -14.92
C ILE A 649 7.04 4.71 -16.06
N SER A 650 6.30 5.80 -16.28
CA SER A 650 5.32 5.92 -17.35
C SER A 650 5.95 5.73 -18.74
N HIS A 651 7.13 6.31 -18.99
CA HIS A 651 7.85 6.13 -20.25
C HIS A 651 8.13 4.66 -20.54
N LYS A 652 8.66 3.93 -19.54
CA LYS A 652 8.98 2.50 -19.67
C LYS A 652 7.74 1.64 -19.92
N ILE A 653 6.65 1.89 -19.20
CA ILE A 653 5.39 1.17 -19.40
C ILE A 653 4.89 1.39 -20.83
N LEU A 654 4.84 2.64 -21.29
CA LEU A 654 4.40 2.99 -22.64
C LEU A 654 5.28 2.36 -23.72
N LEU A 655 6.60 2.33 -23.51
CA LEU A 655 7.53 1.63 -24.40
C LEU A 655 7.17 0.14 -24.51
N GLY A 656 6.90 -0.53 -23.38
CA GLY A 656 6.47 -1.92 -23.34
C GLY A 656 5.13 -2.15 -24.06
N VAL A 657 4.14 -1.29 -23.80
CA VAL A 657 2.82 -1.30 -24.47
C VAL A 657 2.99 -1.21 -26.00
N VAL A 658 3.79 -0.26 -26.49
CA VAL A 658 4.05 -0.09 -27.93
C VAL A 658 4.71 -1.32 -28.53
N LYS A 659 5.66 -1.95 -27.81
CA LYS A 659 6.33 -3.17 -28.28
C LYS A 659 5.40 -4.39 -28.32
N GLU A 660 4.50 -4.54 -27.34
CA GLU A 660 3.50 -5.61 -27.28
C GLU A 660 2.50 -5.51 -28.43
N TYR A 661 1.80 -4.38 -28.52
CA TYR A 661 0.75 -4.18 -29.52
C TYR A 661 1.31 -3.91 -30.92
N GLY A 662 2.55 -3.43 -31.02
CA GLY A 662 3.26 -3.20 -32.27
C GLY A 662 3.96 -4.43 -32.86
N ASN A 663 3.76 -5.60 -32.26
CA ASN A 663 4.27 -6.87 -32.79
C ASN A 663 3.11 -7.70 -33.38
N PRO A 664 3.01 -7.85 -34.71
CA PRO A 664 1.95 -8.66 -35.33
C PRO A 664 2.07 -10.15 -35.00
N ASP A 665 3.23 -10.62 -34.55
CA ASP A 665 3.44 -12.00 -34.11
C ASP A 665 3.11 -12.23 -32.62
N SER A 666 2.64 -11.21 -31.90
CA SER A 666 2.33 -11.36 -30.49
C SER A 666 1.21 -12.38 -30.29
N ARG A 667 1.18 -12.99 -29.10
CA ARG A 667 0.12 -13.93 -28.72
C ARG A 667 -1.27 -13.32 -28.81
N ILE A 668 -1.36 -12.00 -28.65
CA ILE A 668 -2.60 -11.24 -28.73
C ILE A 668 -3.23 -11.42 -30.10
N TYR A 669 -2.51 -11.11 -31.18
CA TYR A 669 -3.03 -11.22 -32.54
C TYR A 669 -3.31 -12.68 -32.95
N ALA A 670 -2.52 -13.63 -32.45
CA ALA A 670 -2.74 -15.05 -32.67
C ALA A 670 -4.03 -15.58 -32.00
N SER A 671 -4.46 -14.97 -30.90
CA SER A 671 -5.68 -15.36 -30.16
C SER A 671 -6.95 -14.68 -30.66
N LEU A 672 -6.88 -13.73 -31.59
CA LEU A 672 -8.07 -13.01 -32.07
C LEU A 672 -8.94 -13.87 -32.97
N ALA A 673 -10.26 -13.73 -32.82
CA ALA A 673 -11.23 -14.44 -33.65
C ALA A 673 -11.35 -13.85 -35.07
N GLY A 674 -10.96 -12.59 -35.27
CA GLY A 674 -11.05 -11.89 -36.55
C GLY A 674 -10.65 -10.41 -36.49
N PRO A 675 -10.72 -9.69 -37.63
CA PRO A 675 -10.23 -8.31 -37.75
C PRO A 675 -11.01 -7.30 -36.90
N GLU A 676 -12.28 -7.56 -36.57
CA GLU A 676 -13.08 -6.69 -35.69
C GLU A 676 -12.52 -6.61 -34.26
N GLU A 677 -11.98 -7.72 -33.73
CA GLU A 677 -11.32 -7.72 -32.42
C GLU A 677 -9.96 -7.02 -32.50
N ALA A 678 -9.26 -7.13 -33.63
CA ALA A 678 -7.96 -6.49 -33.86
C ALA A 678 -8.04 -4.96 -33.84
N LYS A 679 -9.19 -4.40 -34.23
CA LYS A 679 -9.43 -2.96 -34.21
C LYS A 679 -9.14 -2.32 -32.85
N GLY A 680 -9.56 -2.95 -31.77
CA GLY A 680 -9.33 -2.44 -30.42
C GLY A 680 -7.85 -2.37 -30.04
N PHE A 681 -7.08 -3.41 -30.40
CA PHE A 681 -5.64 -3.47 -30.15
C PHE A 681 -4.83 -2.51 -31.02
N LEU A 682 -5.23 -2.34 -32.29
CA LEU A 682 -4.64 -1.33 -33.17
C LEU A 682 -4.92 0.10 -32.69
N GLN A 683 -6.08 0.34 -32.07
CA GLN A 683 -6.37 1.61 -31.41
C GLN A 683 -5.51 1.82 -30.16
N LEU A 684 -5.30 0.79 -29.33
CA LEU A 684 -4.36 0.86 -28.21
C LEU A 684 -2.95 1.18 -28.67
N LEU A 685 -2.47 0.54 -29.75
CA LEU A 685 -1.18 0.84 -30.35
C LEU A 685 -1.09 2.30 -30.80
N GLN A 686 -2.11 2.81 -31.49
CA GLN A 686 -2.17 4.22 -31.92
C GLN A 686 -2.04 5.18 -30.73
N VAL A 687 -2.82 4.96 -29.67
CA VAL A 687 -2.81 5.81 -28.47
C VAL A 687 -1.46 5.72 -27.76
N ALA A 688 -0.89 4.53 -27.64
CA ALA A 688 0.41 4.31 -27.02
C ALA A 688 1.56 4.96 -27.79
N VAL A 689 1.57 4.87 -29.13
CA VAL A 689 2.55 5.57 -29.99
C VAL A 689 2.47 7.08 -29.82
N ARG A 690 1.26 7.64 -29.81
CA ARG A 690 1.05 9.07 -29.57
C ARG A 690 1.51 9.49 -28.18
N GLY A 691 1.21 8.67 -27.17
CA GLY A 691 1.66 8.88 -25.80
C GLY A 691 3.19 8.87 -25.69
N LEU A 692 3.83 7.86 -26.30
CA LEU A 692 5.29 7.72 -26.31
C LEU A 692 5.98 8.89 -27.02
N LYS A 693 5.43 9.39 -28.13
CA LYS A 693 5.94 10.58 -28.84
C LYS A 693 6.05 11.83 -27.93
N ARG A 694 5.33 11.90 -26.80
CA ARG A 694 5.42 13.02 -25.84
C ARG A 694 6.75 13.06 -25.07
N PHE A 695 7.40 11.92 -24.86
CA PHE A 695 8.67 11.84 -24.13
C PHE A 695 9.87 12.30 -24.96
N ALA A 696 9.73 12.30 -26.30
CA ALA A 696 10.75 12.72 -27.25
C ALA A 696 12.12 12.01 -27.07
N GLY A 697 12.12 10.74 -26.64
CA GLY A 697 13.33 9.95 -26.47
C GLY A 697 13.96 9.55 -27.81
N ARG A 698 15.29 9.63 -27.92
CA ARG A 698 16.01 9.18 -29.13
C ARG A 698 15.86 7.67 -29.38
N GLU A 699 15.77 6.89 -28.31
CA GLU A 699 15.56 5.43 -28.39
C GLU A 699 14.16 5.09 -28.93
N ASP A 700 13.17 5.97 -28.74
CA ASP A 700 11.80 5.79 -29.23
C ASP A 700 11.72 5.91 -30.77
N LEU A 701 12.60 6.72 -31.39
CA LEU A 701 12.64 6.91 -32.85
C LEU A 701 13.03 5.63 -33.59
N LEU A 702 13.93 4.83 -33.01
CA LEU A 702 14.29 3.52 -33.56
C LEU A 702 13.10 2.57 -33.51
N LEU A 703 12.34 2.57 -32.41
CA LEU A 703 11.14 1.75 -32.27
C LEU A 703 10.10 2.12 -33.33
N PHE A 704 9.84 3.42 -33.59
CA PHE A 704 8.90 3.82 -34.63
C PHE A 704 9.33 3.38 -36.03
N THR A 705 10.64 3.36 -36.31
CA THR A 705 11.17 2.83 -37.57
C THR A 705 10.88 1.34 -37.71
N ILE A 706 11.14 0.56 -36.64
CA ILE A 706 10.86 -0.89 -36.61
C ILE A 706 9.37 -1.18 -36.80
N LEU A 707 8.49 -0.37 -36.22
CA LEU A 707 7.05 -0.56 -36.38
C LEU A 707 6.58 -0.27 -37.81
N ASN A 708 7.12 0.77 -38.45
CA ASN A 708 6.85 1.05 -39.87
C ASN A 708 7.25 -0.14 -40.76
N ASP A 709 8.39 -0.78 -40.49
CA ASP A 709 8.83 -1.96 -41.24
C ASP A 709 7.92 -3.19 -41.04
N ARG A 710 7.06 -3.18 -40.01
CA ARG A 710 6.09 -4.25 -39.72
C ARG A 710 4.74 -4.03 -40.42
N GLU A 711 4.51 -2.90 -41.11
CA GLU A 711 3.24 -2.60 -41.78
C GLU A 711 2.77 -3.75 -42.69
N ALA A 712 3.66 -4.27 -43.55
CA ALA A 712 3.34 -5.37 -44.46
C ALA A 712 2.90 -6.65 -43.71
N ARG A 713 3.43 -6.87 -42.51
CA ARG A 713 3.11 -8.04 -41.68
C ARG A 713 1.76 -7.89 -41.00
N PHE A 714 1.40 -6.69 -40.55
CA PHE A 714 0.06 -6.39 -40.05
C PHE A 714 -1.00 -6.52 -41.15
N LEU A 715 -0.70 -6.08 -42.37
CA LEU A 715 -1.58 -6.26 -43.53
C LEU A 715 -1.80 -7.75 -43.85
N ALA A 716 -0.79 -8.60 -43.60
CA ALA A 716 -0.88 -10.03 -43.86
C ALA A 716 -1.69 -10.82 -42.81
N LEU A 717 -2.09 -10.22 -41.68
CA LEU A 717 -2.87 -10.91 -40.64
C LEU A 717 -4.29 -11.27 -41.13
N TRP A 718 -4.92 -10.38 -41.89
CA TRP A 718 -6.26 -10.58 -42.44
C TRP A 718 -6.38 -9.93 -43.82
N ASP A 719 -6.96 -10.67 -44.77
CA ASP A 719 -7.28 -10.17 -46.11
C ASP A 719 -8.64 -9.47 -46.09
N ASP A 720 -8.67 -8.25 -45.52
CA ASP A 720 -9.87 -7.43 -45.32
C ASP A 720 -9.55 -5.95 -45.59
N GLU A 721 -10.37 -5.30 -46.43
CA GLU A 721 -10.15 -3.91 -46.86
C GLU A 721 -10.30 -2.88 -45.70
N PRO A 722 -11.33 -2.97 -44.82
CA PRO A 722 -11.39 -2.20 -43.58
C PRO A 722 -10.16 -2.36 -42.67
N HIS A 723 -9.68 -3.58 -42.46
CA HIS A 723 -8.46 -3.86 -41.72
C HIS A 723 -7.24 -3.20 -42.36
N ALA A 724 -7.06 -3.36 -43.67
CA ALA A 724 -5.95 -2.75 -44.40
C ALA A 724 -5.96 -1.21 -44.30
N ALA A 725 -7.13 -0.60 -44.37
CA ALA A 725 -7.30 0.85 -44.19
C ALA A 725 -6.96 1.30 -42.76
N LEU A 726 -7.33 0.51 -41.74
CA LEU A 726 -7.01 0.79 -40.35
C LEU A 726 -5.50 0.67 -40.07
N VAL A 727 -4.86 -0.41 -40.53
CA VAL A 727 -3.42 -0.64 -40.37
C VAL A 727 -2.64 0.53 -40.98
N LYS A 728 -2.94 0.91 -42.23
CA LYS A 728 -2.29 2.06 -42.88
C LYS A 728 -2.43 3.34 -42.06
N ARG A 729 -3.63 3.61 -41.56
CA ARG A 729 -3.90 4.80 -40.72
C ARG A 729 -3.07 4.79 -39.43
N VAL A 730 -2.95 3.64 -38.76
CA VAL A 730 -2.16 3.52 -37.51
C VAL A 730 -0.66 3.67 -37.81
N MET A 731 -0.17 3.09 -38.90
CA MET A 731 1.24 3.17 -39.30
C MET A 731 1.63 4.58 -39.75
N ASP A 732 0.73 5.33 -40.40
CA ASP A 732 0.96 6.74 -40.75
C ASP A 732 1.28 7.60 -39.51
N TRP A 733 0.80 7.23 -38.32
CA TRP A 733 1.14 7.92 -37.07
C TRP A 733 2.54 7.62 -36.55
N MET A 734 3.21 6.58 -37.04
CA MET A 734 4.57 6.19 -36.63
C MET A 734 5.63 6.82 -37.53
N ARG A 735 5.26 7.19 -38.76
CA ARG A 735 6.04 8.08 -39.63
C ARG A 735 6.14 9.48 -39.01
#